data_AF-A0AA36J319-F1
#
_entry.id   AF-A0AA36J319-F1
#
_cell.length_a   1.000
_cell.length_b   1.000
_cell.length_c   1.000
_cell.angle_alpha   90.00
_cell.angle_beta   90.00
_cell.angle_gamma   90.00
#
_symmetry.space_group_name_H-M   'P 1'
#
loop_
_entity.id
_entity.type
_entity.pdbx_description
1 polymer ?
#
loop_
_entity_poly.entity_id
_entity_poly.type
_entity_poly.pdbx_seq_one_letter_code
_entity_poly.pdbx_strand_id
1 'polypeptide(L)'
;MTSFRALNAFSPSQVDPFRAFAVGPGGAKMRSCSDSNGSEAQPETVQLPTEVCSFEQLLELTYRALRSITWPDCTSRRNVMQSGQKSIKAFCLGCIKPYFTPLTLSAKTRLLPRVTRLLTLLGETMDPTFRYTSMQCNSMYSARLHVDKNNHGPSQIIGLGPYTGGELWVYQEEGGNIPMVVTEPLRGYPHLTVGKVIYGRLHSIRNAWFSFDGRVPHSAMPFEGDRLSIVYFTRSGAGSMLPQLREALEDLGVRVPDPEWLAATAPETASASRPQKMPRLSEPQPPDDDSDDDEADLEAAELSTGRMDFDVFRQELQVPWHRLELPVGLTSCCPGVGAAYALQQLLPVAPTQVSLVHEGEVSDELCRLGKNLRVQECFKELPSSSALRHCEVRRRKEEMMPASAEHIFHAEFEVLPLMAYFFKTGLEQDKAVPARTLLAIQAHLRDRQPPVALVEVPDWEKLHGSQQRRALDFIREQISVPGYHFELVLAQLRDYGLPLTGCRLQAFMARTDCMGQEKLKQTAQLAKHLGSLLPKCRVQDFLLSESEELRVPDCNILWDCHGSLDSFNAARVRGNGSARGIHIVRDPARMLASAYCYHHRGEEPGNPLSHLPEMLSMGPVEGMMTLWPDMLPLLDDMTTLFADKDGLYHVRYENLTESSASFDLQIGGIFDFLFGGLISRSEMELIAEAAKEEDLNRDQSITKGSTRHTNSDECTDAALQAQSSMDQKVLTQLEDLKVRLGY
;
A
#
# COMPACT_ATOMS: atom_id res chain seq x y z
N MET A 1 57.31 53.36 -47.07
CA MET A 1 57.21 52.66 -48.35
C MET A 1 56.51 51.34 -48.07
N THR A 2 55.26 51.05 -48.43
CA THR A 2 54.21 51.75 -49.21
C THR A 2 52.92 51.02 -48.78
N SER A 3 52.12 51.64 -47.90
CA SER A 3 50.81 52.29 -48.15
C SER A 3 49.61 51.31 -48.18
N PHE A 4 48.74 51.23 -47.17
CA PHE A 4 47.64 52.13 -46.76
C PHE A 4 46.48 52.29 -47.77
N ARG A 5 45.27 51.86 -47.35
CA ARG A 5 43.97 52.59 -47.23
C ARG A 5 42.79 51.61 -47.33
N ALA A 6 41.97 51.41 -46.28
CA ALA A 6 40.86 52.26 -45.75
C ALA A 6 39.50 51.70 -46.24
N LEU A 7 38.36 51.67 -45.51
CA LEU A 7 37.91 52.22 -44.23
C LEU A 7 36.55 51.55 -43.84
N ASN A 8 36.37 51.30 -42.54
CA ASN A 8 35.20 51.53 -41.67
C ASN A 8 33.79 50.90 -41.84
N ALA A 9 33.38 50.29 -40.71
CA ALA A 9 32.17 50.52 -39.90
C ALA A 9 30.83 49.86 -40.31
N PHE A 10 30.24 49.03 -39.43
CA PHE A 10 29.09 49.39 -38.57
C PHE A 10 28.70 48.24 -37.60
N SER A 11 28.04 48.65 -36.51
CA SER A 11 27.63 47.95 -35.28
C SER A 11 26.51 46.89 -35.44
N PRO A 12 26.16 46.13 -34.37
CA PRO A 12 25.47 44.84 -34.41
C PRO A 12 23.95 44.93 -34.17
N SER A 13 23.21 43.91 -34.62
CA SER A 13 21.89 43.58 -34.07
C SER A 13 21.48 42.14 -34.41
N GLN A 14 21.16 41.40 -33.34
CA GLN A 14 20.06 40.44 -33.18
C GLN A 14 19.84 39.39 -34.27
N VAL A 15 20.09 38.13 -33.91
CA VAL A 15 19.57 36.96 -34.64
C VAL A 15 18.70 36.14 -33.68
N ASP A 16 17.43 36.03 -34.07
CA ASP A 16 16.35 35.20 -33.54
C ASP A 16 16.47 33.78 -34.14
N PRO A 17 16.44 32.68 -33.35
CA PRO A 17 16.70 31.35 -33.87
C PRO A 17 15.44 30.48 -33.95
N PHE A 18 14.62 30.58 -35.01
CA PHE A 18 13.69 29.50 -35.38
C PHE A 18 13.29 29.57 -36.87
N ARG A 19 13.89 28.71 -37.72
CA ARG A 19 13.19 27.91 -38.74
C ARG A 19 14.10 27.08 -39.65
N ALA A 20 13.66 25.83 -39.80
CA ALA A 20 13.70 24.98 -40.99
C ALA A 20 15.01 24.26 -41.37
N PHE A 21 15.06 22.96 -41.05
CA PHE A 21 15.69 21.95 -41.89
C PHE A 21 14.66 21.48 -42.94
N ALA A 22 14.89 21.82 -44.21
CA ALA A 22 14.20 21.25 -45.35
C ALA A 22 15.18 20.33 -46.10
N VAL A 23 14.76 19.08 -46.29
CA VAL A 23 15.46 18.01 -46.99
C VAL A 23 15.36 18.24 -48.51
N GLY A 24 16.47 18.02 -49.22
CA GLY A 24 16.60 18.24 -50.67
C GLY A 24 15.84 17.23 -51.56
N PRO A 25 15.64 17.54 -52.85
CA PRO A 25 14.78 16.76 -53.73
C PRO A 25 15.56 15.72 -54.54
N GLY A 26 15.05 14.50 -54.58
CA GLY A 26 15.42 13.46 -55.54
C GLY A 26 14.14 12.86 -56.13
N GLY A 27 13.84 13.20 -57.37
CA GLY A 27 12.58 12.83 -58.02
C GLY A 27 12.54 11.43 -58.62
N ALA A 28 11.32 10.91 -58.82
CA ALA A 28 10.97 10.05 -59.95
C ALA A 28 9.45 9.91 -60.14
N LYS A 29 9.00 10.38 -61.31
CA LYS A 29 7.92 9.84 -62.17
C LYS A 29 6.45 9.85 -61.71
N MET A 30 5.73 10.79 -62.33
CA MET A 30 4.30 10.79 -62.63
C MET A 30 3.82 9.50 -63.33
N ARG A 31 2.65 9.02 -62.92
CA ARG A 31 1.54 8.67 -63.84
C ARG A 31 0.24 9.25 -63.31
N SER A 32 -0.48 9.87 -64.24
CA SER A 32 -1.75 10.59 -64.14
C SER A 32 -2.95 9.69 -63.81
N CYS A 33 -3.95 10.24 -63.11
CA CYS A 33 -5.34 10.27 -63.55
C CYS A 33 -6.19 11.20 -62.64
N SER A 34 -6.62 12.31 -63.24
CA SER A 34 -7.90 13.05 -63.11
C SER A 34 -8.76 12.94 -61.85
N ASP A 35 -8.93 14.08 -61.19
CA ASP A 35 -10.19 14.77 -60.85
C ASP A 35 -11.46 13.95 -60.56
N SER A 36 -11.91 14.01 -59.31
CA SER A 36 -13.32 14.24 -58.99
C SER A 36 -13.52 14.70 -57.54
N ASN A 37 -14.06 15.91 -57.42
CA ASN A 37 -15.03 16.42 -56.44
C ASN A 37 -14.83 16.18 -54.94
N GLY A 38 -14.74 17.30 -54.23
CA GLY A 38 -14.80 17.38 -52.79
C GLY A 38 -16.17 17.05 -52.20
N SER A 39 -16.10 16.42 -51.04
CA SER A 39 -17.10 16.42 -49.99
C SER A 39 -16.33 16.57 -48.68
N GLU A 40 -16.73 17.52 -47.84
CA GLU A 40 -16.23 17.73 -46.49
C GLU A 40 -16.22 16.41 -45.70
N ALA A 41 -15.04 15.95 -45.31
CA ALA A 41 -14.88 14.88 -44.35
C ALA A 41 -15.12 15.46 -42.96
N GLN A 42 -16.20 15.00 -42.32
CA GLN A 42 -16.38 15.10 -40.87
C GLN A 42 -15.21 14.39 -40.17
N PRO A 43 -14.82 14.82 -38.96
CA PRO A 43 -13.74 14.15 -38.23
C PRO A 43 -14.16 12.70 -37.97
N GLU A 44 -13.39 11.76 -38.53
CA GLU A 44 -13.48 10.35 -38.19
C GLU A 44 -13.33 10.20 -36.68
N THR A 45 -14.43 9.86 -36.02
CA THR A 45 -14.42 9.26 -34.69
C THR A 45 -13.48 8.06 -34.75
N VAL A 46 -12.35 8.17 -34.05
CA VAL A 46 -11.51 7.04 -33.69
C VAL A 46 -12.40 6.05 -32.96
N GLN A 47 -12.82 4.99 -33.63
CA GLN A 47 -13.47 3.85 -33.00
C GLN A 47 -12.42 3.13 -32.17
N LEU A 48 -12.52 3.27 -30.84
CA LEU A 48 -11.80 2.44 -29.89
C LEU A 48 -12.18 0.97 -30.13
N PRO A 49 -11.25 0.00 -29.98
CA PRO A 49 -11.57 -1.40 -30.13
C PRO A 49 -12.61 -1.82 -29.07
N THR A 50 -13.83 -2.09 -29.53
CA THR A 50 -14.93 -2.63 -28.73
C THR A 50 -14.81 -4.15 -28.62
N GLU A 51 -14.20 -4.62 -27.54
CA GLU A 51 -14.70 -5.82 -26.84
C GLU A 51 -14.91 -5.46 -25.37
N VAL A 52 -15.85 -4.56 -25.14
CA VAL A 52 -16.29 -4.14 -23.80
C VAL A 52 -16.98 -5.33 -23.13
N CYS A 53 -16.53 -5.70 -21.93
CA CYS A 53 -17.19 -6.66 -21.05
C CYS A 53 -18.71 -6.36 -20.98
N SER A 54 -19.56 -7.31 -21.40
CA SER A 54 -21.03 -7.16 -21.33
C SER A 54 -21.49 -6.99 -19.88
N PHE A 55 -22.69 -6.43 -19.69
CA PHE A 55 -23.28 -6.27 -18.35
C PHE A 55 -23.37 -7.60 -17.60
N GLU A 56 -23.81 -8.67 -18.27
CA GLU A 56 -23.88 -10.01 -17.70
C GLU A 56 -22.52 -10.55 -17.29
N GLN A 57 -21.48 -10.32 -18.09
CA GLN A 57 -20.10 -10.69 -17.74
C GLN A 57 -19.60 -9.90 -16.53
N LEU A 58 -19.91 -8.61 -16.44
CA LEU A 58 -19.53 -7.76 -15.32
C LEU A 58 -20.24 -8.18 -14.02
N LEU A 59 -21.52 -8.58 -14.10
CA LEU A 59 -22.27 -9.13 -12.96
C LEU A 59 -21.64 -10.43 -12.46
N GLU A 60 -21.31 -11.35 -13.37
CA GLU A 60 -20.66 -12.63 -13.04
C GLU A 60 -19.27 -12.41 -12.44
N LEU A 61 -18.47 -11.52 -13.04
CA LEU A 61 -17.16 -11.14 -12.51
C LEU A 61 -17.27 -10.55 -11.10
N THR A 62 -18.21 -9.63 -10.88
CA THR A 62 -18.44 -9.01 -9.57
C THR A 62 -18.89 -10.02 -8.53
N TYR A 63 -19.79 -10.93 -8.91
CA TYR A 63 -20.23 -12.01 -8.03
C TYR A 63 -19.05 -12.92 -7.63
N ARG A 64 -18.23 -13.37 -8.59
CA ARG A 64 -17.04 -14.19 -8.31
C ARG A 64 -16.03 -13.47 -7.44
N ALA A 65 -15.75 -12.21 -7.76
CA ALA A 65 -14.89 -11.32 -6.97
C ALA A 65 -15.29 -11.31 -5.51
N LEU A 66 -16.56 -10.98 -5.24
CA LEU A 66 -17.08 -10.88 -3.89
C LEU A 66 -17.23 -12.25 -3.21
N ARG A 67 -17.36 -13.36 -3.94
CA ARG A 67 -17.32 -14.71 -3.34
C ARG A 67 -15.90 -15.14 -2.96
N SER A 68 -14.88 -14.59 -3.62
CA SER A 68 -13.48 -14.91 -3.35
C SER A 68 -12.89 -14.21 -2.12
N ILE A 69 -13.54 -13.15 -1.62
CA ILE A 69 -13.07 -12.44 -0.42
C ILE A 69 -13.49 -13.15 0.87
N THR A 70 -12.69 -12.97 1.92
CA THR A 70 -13.09 -13.32 3.28
C THR A 70 -14.08 -12.29 3.82
N TRP A 71 -15.34 -12.67 3.94
CA TRP A 71 -16.39 -11.78 4.45
C TRP A 71 -16.24 -11.57 5.97
N PRO A 72 -16.09 -10.31 6.42
CA PRO A 72 -16.04 -10.02 7.85
C PRO A 72 -17.41 -10.23 8.51
N ASP A 73 -17.39 -10.59 9.78
CA ASP A 73 -18.56 -10.48 10.64
C ASP A 73 -18.80 -9.01 10.98
N CYS A 74 -20.05 -8.59 10.84
CA CYS A 74 -20.52 -7.29 11.27
C CYS A 74 -21.46 -7.50 12.45
N THR A 75 -21.09 -6.95 13.60
CA THR A 75 -21.85 -7.02 14.87
C THR A 75 -22.53 -5.68 15.21
N SER A 76 -22.14 -4.60 14.54
CA SER A 76 -22.63 -3.24 14.80
C SER A 76 -24.00 -2.95 14.20
N ARG A 77 -24.37 -3.57 13.06
CA ARG A 77 -25.65 -3.33 12.39
C ARG A 77 -26.82 -4.11 12.98
N ARG A 78 -27.03 -3.99 14.29
CA ARG A 78 -28.09 -4.72 15.03
C ARG A 78 -29.49 -4.42 14.46
N ASN A 79 -29.67 -3.21 13.95
CA ASN A 79 -30.93 -2.74 13.40
C ASN A 79 -31.39 -3.45 12.11
N VAL A 80 -30.54 -4.27 11.48
CA VAL A 80 -30.91 -5.05 10.28
C VAL A 80 -30.81 -6.57 10.48
N MET A 81 -30.31 -7.04 11.62
CA MET A 81 -30.15 -8.46 11.93
C MET A 81 -31.50 -9.13 12.22
N GLN A 82 -31.65 -10.39 11.84
CA GLN A 82 -32.81 -11.19 12.27
C GLN A 82 -32.73 -11.50 13.76
N SER A 83 -33.89 -11.71 14.39
CA SER A 83 -33.96 -12.07 15.81
C SER A 83 -33.11 -13.31 16.11
N GLY A 84 -32.20 -13.20 17.07
CA GLY A 84 -31.31 -14.30 17.50
C GLY A 84 -29.99 -14.39 16.74
N GLN A 85 -29.75 -13.60 15.69
CA GLN A 85 -28.44 -13.52 15.03
C GLN A 85 -27.47 -12.65 15.85
N LYS A 86 -26.23 -13.14 16.05
CA LYS A 86 -25.16 -12.40 16.74
C LYS A 86 -24.33 -11.53 15.79
N SER A 87 -24.21 -11.94 14.53
CA SER A 87 -23.49 -11.23 13.47
C SER A 87 -24.12 -11.50 12.11
N ILE A 88 -23.77 -10.67 11.13
CA ILE A 88 -24.07 -10.86 9.71
C ILE A 88 -22.79 -10.71 8.89
N LYS A 89 -22.75 -11.29 7.69
CA LYS A 89 -21.63 -11.10 6.76
C LYS A 89 -21.86 -9.84 5.93
N ALA A 90 -21.26 -8.73 6.36
CA ALA A 90 -21.48 -7.43 5.73
C ALA A 90 -20.30 -6.47 5.98
N PHE A 91 -20.08 -5.54 5.06
CA PHE A 91 -19.11 -4.44 5.26
C PHE A 91 -19.42 -3.25 4.36
N CYS A 92 -18.89 -2.08 4.71
CA CYS A 92 -19.04 -0.86 3.93
C CYS A 92 -17.73 -0.50 3.22
N LEU A 93 -17.83 -0.17 1.94
CA LEU A 93 -16.79 0.50 1.15
C LEU A 93 -17.15 1.98 0.96
N GLY A 94 -16.16 2.81 0.64
CA GLY A 94 -16.26 4.26 0.51
C GLY A 94 -16.17 4.99 1.85
N CYS A 95 -17.01 6.01 2.00
CA CYS A 95 -16.98 6.94 3.12
C CYS A 95 -17.73 6.41 4.36
N ILE A 96 -17.14 6.57 5.54
CA ILE A 96 -17.74 6.31 6.85
C ILE A 96 -17.47 7.49 7.82
N LYS A 97 -18.10 7.49 8.99
CA LYS A 97 -17.74 8.41 10.10
C LYS A 97 -17.64 7.61 11.39
N PRO A 98 -16.43 7.23 11.78
CA PRO A 98 -16.20 6.67 13.09
C PRO A 98 -16.56 7.67 14.19
N TYR A 99 -16.73 7.17 15.40
CA TYR A 99 -16.95 8.00 16.57
C TYR A 99 -15.86 9.06 16.74
N PHE A 100 -16.29 10.28 17.09
CA PHE A 100 -15.42 11.42 17.41
C PHE A 100 -14.43 11.86 16.30
N THR A 101 -14.56 11.32 15.08
CA THR A 101 -13.69 11.67 13.96
C THR A 101 -14.48 12.30 12.82
N PRO A 102 -13.83 13.12 11.97
CA PRO A 102 -14.42 13.54 10.70
C PRO A 102 -14.77 12.34 9.81
N LEU A 103 -15.47 12.62 8.71
CA LEU A 103 -15.63 11.62 7.65
C LEU A 103 -14.27 11.10 7.21
N THR A 104 -14.18 9.79 7.00
CA THR A 104 -12.95 9.12 6.54
C THR A 104 -13.30 7.96 5.60
N LEU A 105 -12.29 7.39 4.97
CA LEU A 105 -12.41 6.20 4.15
C LEU A 105 -12.57 4.97 5.07
N SER A 106 -13.41 4.00 4.69
CA SER A 106 -13.53 2.77 5.50
C SER A 106 -12.24 1.95 5.47
N ALA A 107 -11.97 1.20 6.54
CA ALA A 107 -10.82 0.29 6.57
C ALA A 107 -10.86 -0.71 5.41
N LYS A 108 -12.05 -1.22 5.09
CA LYS A 108 -12.24 -2.17 3.97
C LYS A 108 -11.95 -1.56 2.62
N THR A 109 -12.20 -0.26 2.42
CA THR A 109 -11.83 0.42 1.17
C THR A 109 -10.33 0.47 0.97
N ARG A 110 -9.58 0.79 2.05
CA ARG A 110 -8.11 0.77 2.02
C ARG A 110 -7.55 -0.62 1.77
N LEU A 111 -8.18 -1.65 2.36
CA LEU A 111 -7.75 -3.05 2.22
C LEU A 111 -8.17 -3.68 0.89
N LEU A 112 -9.25 -3.21 0.28
CA LEU A 112 -9.85 -3.78 -0.94
C LEU A 112 -10.05 -2.72 -2.04
N PRO A 113 -9.00 -1.96 -2.44
CA PRO A 113 -9.14 -0.87 -3.42
C PRO A 113 -9.56 -1.40 -4.79
N ARG A 114 -9.10 -2.60 -5.19
CA ARG A 114 -9.48 -3.24 -6.46
C ARG A 114 -10.94 -3.70 -6.47
N VAL A 115 -11.43 -4.27 -5.37
CA VAL A 115 -12.86 -4.60 -5.24
C VAL A 115 -13.68 -3.32 -5.31
N THR A 116 -13.22 -2.26 -4.62
CA THR A 116 -13.89 -0.95 -4.68
C THR A 116 -13.99 -0.46 -6.12
N ARG A 117 -12.89 -0.49 -6.90
CA ARG A 117 -12.88 -0.11 -8.32
C ARG A 117 -13.78 -0.99 -9.20
N LEU A 118 -13.82 -2.30 -8.95
CA LEU A 118 -14.75 -3.19 -9.66
C LEU A 118 -16.21 -2.83 -9.36
N LEU A 119 -16.53 -2.50 -8.11
CA LEU A 119 -17.87 -2.08 -7.74
C LEU A 119 -18.20 -0.68 -8.27
N THR A 120 -17.24 0.23 -8.37
CA THR A 120 -17.49 1.52 -9.03
C THR A 120 -17.76 1.31 -10.52
N LEU A 121 -17.01 0.44 -11.21
CA LEU A 121 -17.28 0.03 -12.61
C LEU A 121 -18.67 -0.59 -12.78
N LEU A 122 -19.06 -1.53 -11.91
CA LEU A 122 -20.44 -2.05 -11.90
C LEU A 122 -21.42 -0.89 -11.69
N GLY A 123 -21.13 0.01 -10.77
CA GLY A 123 -21.92 1.20 -10.52
C GLY A 123 -22.04 2.12 -11.71
N GLU A 124 -21.09 2.14 -12.65
CA GLU A 124 -21.21 2.97 -13.85
C GLU A 124 -22.35 2.54 -14.78
N THR A 125 -22.79 1.29 -14.66
CA THR A 125 -23.93 0.72 -15.41
C THR A 125 -25.29 1.15 -14.86
N MET A 126 -25.31 1.79 -13.68
CA MET A 126 -26.51 2.37 -13.10
C MET A 126 -26.85 3.72 -13.77
N ASP A 127 -27.93 4.37 -13.34
CA ASP A 127 -28.23 5.75 -13.73
C ASP A 127 -26.97 6.65 -13.65
N PRO A 128 -26.48 7.21 -14.80
CA PRO A 128 -25.28 8.05 -14.83
C PRO A 128 -25.36 9.31 -13.96
N THR A 129 -26.58 9.76 -13.63
CA THR A 129 -26.82 10.94 -12.79
C THR A 129 -26.75 10.63 -11.30
N PHE A 130 -26.77 9.35 -10.92
CA PHE A 130 -26.69 8.96 -9.52
C PHE A 130 -25.32 9.30 -8.91
N ARG A 131 -25.33 9.71 -7.64
CA ARG A 131 -24.14 10.04 -6.86
C ARG A 131 -24.19 9.31 -5.53
N TYR A 132 -23.03 8.87 -5.08
CA TYR A 132 -22.89 8.11 -3.84
C TYR A 132 -21.54 8.36 -3.20
N THR A 133 -21.45 8.04 -1.92
CA THR A 133 -20.18 8.09 -1.18
C THR A 133 -19.74 6.73 -0.72
N SER A 134 -20.66 5.77 -0.66
CA SER A 134 -20.50 4.53 0.07
C SER A 134 -21.24 3.37 -0.60
N MET A 135 -20.70 2.16 -0.45
CA MET A 135 -21.27 0.92 -0.97
C MET A 135 -21.36 -0.10 0.17
N GLN A 136 -22.56 -0.46 0.58
CA GLN A 136 -22.79 -1.49 1.58
C GLN A 136 -22.88 -2.85 0.88
N CYS A 137 -21.90 -3.72 1.15
CA CYS A 137 -21.86 -5.09 0.67
C CYS A 137 -22.45 -6.03 1.71
N ASN A 138 -23.36 -6.91 1.28
CA ASN A 138 -24.11 -7.83 2.14
C ASN A 138 -24.06 -9.24 1.54
N SER A 139 -23.77 -10.25 2.36
CA SER A 139 -23.70 -11.65 1.96
C SER A 139 -24.64 -12.50 2.81
N MET A 140 -25.45 -13.32 2.14
CA MET A 140 -26.21 -14.41 2.77
C MET A 140 -27.12 -14.02 3.94
N TYR A 141 -27.67 -12.80 3.94
CA TYR A 141 -28.68 -12.44 4.95
C TYR A 141 -29.83 -11.60 4.37
N SER A 142 -31.00 -11.75 4.99
CA SER A 142 -32.19 -10.95 4.73
C SER A 142 -32.29 -9.88 5.80
N ALA A 143 -32.07 -8.62 5.44
CA ALA A 143 -32.25 -7.48 6.34
C ALA A 143 -33.71 -7.38 6.79
N ARG A 144 -33.95 -7.29 8.10
CA ARG A 144 -35.29 -7.01 8.66
C ARG A 144 -35.81 -5.63 8.24
N LEU A 145 -37.06 -5.33 8.57
CA LEU A 145 -37.64 -4.00 8.33
C LEU A 145 -36.88 -2.91 9.09
N HIS A 146 -36.36 -1.92 8.37
CA HIS A 146 -35.57 -0.82 8.93
C HIS A 146 -35.64 0.46 8.09
N VAL A 147 -35.03 1.51 8.63
CA VAL A 147 -34.76 2.79 7.97
C VAL A 147 -33.29 3.11 8.18
N ASP A 148 -32.57 3.51 7.14
CA ASP A 148 -31.15 3.81 7.26
C ASP A 148 -30.92 5.18 7.90
N LYS A 149 -30.48 5.15 9.16
CA LYS A 149 -30.21 6.35 9.97
C LYS A 149 -29.20 7.32 9.32
N ASN A 150 -28.15 6.77 8.70
CA ASN A 150 -27.03 7.55 8.19
C ASN A 150 -27.11 7.81 6.68
N ASN A 151 -28.26 7.58 6.05
CA ASN A 151 -28.45 7.75 4.60
C ASN A 151 -29.01 9.14 4.26
N HIS A 152 -28.48 9.77 3.20
CA HIS A 152 -28.95 11.07 2.70
C HIS A 152 -30.28 10.95 1.97
N GLY A 153 -30.62 9.77 1.44
CA GLY A 153 -31.90 9.47 0.83
C GLY A 153 -31.75 8.56 -0.38
N PRO A 154 -31.50 9.10 -1.58
CA PRO A 154 -31.38 8.30 -2.80
C PRO A 154 -30.35 7.19 -2.66
N SER A 155 -30.79 5.98 -2.97
CA SER A 155 -30.01 4.75 -2.91
C SER A 155 -30.31 3.88 -4.12
N GLN A 156 -29.31 3.13 -4.58
CA GLN A 156 -29.49 2.09 -5.58
C GLN A 156 -29.03 0.75 -5.04
N ILE A 157 -29.76 -0.31 -5.36
CA ILE A 157 -29.43 -1.67 -4.94
C ILE A 157 -29.42 -2.62 -6.14
N ILE A 158 -28.52 -3.58 -6.08
CA ILE A 158 -28.49 -4.75 -6.95
C ILE A 158 -28.23 -6.01 -6.11
N GLY A 159 -28.86 -7.11 -6.49
CA GLY A 159 -28.62 -8.44 -5.97
C GLY A 159 -27.92 -9.31 -7.00
N LEU A 160 -26.91 -10.07 -6.57
CA LEU A 160 -26.09 -10.92 -7.43
C LEU A 160 -26.14 -12.38 -6.95
N GLY A 161 -25.92 -13.30 -7.89
CA GLY A 161 -25.75 -14.73 -7.62
C GLY A 161 -26.95 -15.62 -7.98
N PRO A 162 -26.77 -16.94 -7.88
CA PRO A 162 -27.81 -17.93 -8.16
C PRO A 162 -28.75 -18.09 -6.95
N TYR A 163 -29.72 -17.19 -6.82
CA TYR A 163 -30.74 -17.25 -5.77
C TYR A 163 -32.17 -17.04 -6.30
N THR A 164 -33.17 -17.43 -5.51
CA THR A 164 -34.60 -17.19 -5.76
C THR A 164 -35.23 -16.47 -4.56
N GLY A 165 -36.29 -15.69 -4.79
CA GLY A 165 -36.84 -14.76 -3.79
C GLY A 165 -35.91 -13.56 -3.57
N GLY A 166 -35.84 -13.06 -2.33
CA GLY A 166 -34.89 -12.01 -1.93
C GLY A 166 -35.16 -10.63 -2.51
N GLU A 167 -36.40 -10.39 -2.95
CA GLU A 167 -36.91 -9.09 -3.38
C GLU A 167 -36.72 -8.04 -2.28
N LEU A 168 -36.61 -6.78 -2.68
CA LEU A 168 -36.67 -5.66 -1.74
C LEU A 168 -38.14 -5.27 -1.54
N TRP A 169 -38.61 -5.34 -0.31
CA TRP A 169 -39.87 -4.72 0.09
C TRP A 169 -39.62 -3.27 0.47
N VAL A 170 -40.38 -2.33 -0.11
CA VAL A 170 -40.31 -0.90 0.20
C VAL A 170 -41.69 -0.38 0.58
N TYR A 171 -41.78 0.33 1.70
CA TYR A 171 -43.02 0.93 2.20
C TYR A 171 -43.59 1.94 1.21
N GLN A 172 -44.91 1.88 1.02
CA GLN A 172 -45.62 2.79 0.16
C GLN A 172 -46.99 3.07 0.77
N GLU A 173 -47.20 4.30 1.25
CA GLU A 173 -48.42 4.70 1.93
C GLU A 173 -49.67 4.55 1.03
N GLU A 174 -49.56 5.00 -0.23
CA GLU A 174 -50.62 4.89 -1.21
C GLU A 174 -50.30 3.85 -2.29
N GLY A 175 -51.16 2.85 -2.46
CA GLY A 175 -51.04 1.87 -3.56
C GLY A 175 -49.97 0.78 -3.34
N GLY A 176 -49.46 0.62 -2.12
CA GLY A 176 -48.82 -0.61 -1.67
C GLY A 176 -49.86 -1.72 -1.49
N ASN A 177 -49.51 -2.95 -1.83
CA ASN A 177 -50.43 -4.10 -1.80
C ASN A 177 -49.83 -5.33 -1.10
N ILE A 178 -48.56 -5.27 -0.69
CA ILE A 178 -47.89 -6.35 0.02
C ILE A 178 -47.75 -5.97 1.50
N PRO A 179 -48.37 -6.72 2.43
CA PRO A 179 -48.34 -6.39 3.86
C PRO A 179 -46.99 -6.73 4.49
N MET A 180 -46.58 -5.92 5.48
CA MET A 180 -45.42 -6.14 6.35
C MET A 180 -45.80 -5.73 7.77
N VAL A 181 -45.40 -6.51 8.77
CA VAL A 181 -45.64 -6.16 10.18
C VAL A 181 -44.47 -5.34 10.70
N VAL A 182 -44.76 -4.20 11.32
CA VAL A 182 -43.74 -3.41 12.02
C VAL A 182 -43.29 -4.19 13.26
N THR A 183 -42.07 -4.71 13.25
CA THR A 183 -41.54 -5.48 14.39
C THR A 183 -40.83 -4.61 15.42
N GLU A 184 -40.35 -3.44 15.02
CA GLU A 184 -39.61 -2.51 15.88
C GLU A 184 -39.90 -1.05 15.53
N PRO A 185 -39.65 -0.09 16.44
CA PRO A 185 -39.82 1.33 16.16
C PRO A 185 -39.00 1.79 14.96
N LEU A 186 -39.66 2.39 13.97
CA LEU A 186 -39.01 2.88 12.74
C LEU A 186 -38.67 4.37 12.89
N ARG A 187 -37.38 4.70 12.73
CA ARG A 187 -36.90 6.08 12.82
C ARG A 187 -37.57 6.95 11.77
N GLY A 188 -38.11 8.09 12.19
CA GLY A 188 -38.83 9.02 11.30
C GLY A 188 -40.30 8.65 11.06
N TYR A 189 -40.77 7.51 11.56
CA TYR A 189 -42.14 7.02 11.34
C TYR A 189 -42.83 6.67 12.68
N PRO A 190 -43.00 7.62 13.61
CA PRO A 190 -43.60 7.35 14.93
C PRO A 190 -45.07 6.87 14.85
N HIS A 191 -45.75 7.14 13.74
CA HIS A 191 -47.14 6.70 13.48
C HIS A 191 -47.24 5.25 12.96
N LEU A 192 -46.10 4.61 12.64
CA LEU A 192 -45.99 3.20 12.28
C LEU A 192 -45.55 2.42 13.53
N THR A 193 -46.52 2.15 14.41
CA THR A 193 -46.27 1.50 15.71
C THR A 193 -45.98 0.01 15.56
N VAL A 194 -45.21 -0.56 16.49
CA VAL A 194 -44.94 -2.01 16.57
C VAL A 194 -46.25 -2.81 16.57
N GLY A 195 -46.31 -3.88 15.79
CA GLY A 195 -47.49 -4.72 15.57
C GLY A 195 -48.44 -4.23 14.48
N LYS A 196 -48.27 -2.99 13.98
CA LYS A 196 -49.08 -2.47 12.87
C LYS A 196 -48.72 -3.17 11.57
N VAL A 197 -49.73 -3.55 10.79
CA VAL A 197 -49.54 -3.98 9.40
C VAL A 197 -49.45 -2.73 8.52
N ILE A 198 -48.36 -2.62 7.77
CA ILE A 198 -48.11 -1.58 6.79
C ILE A 198 -48.02 -2.20 5.40
N TYR A 199 -48.27 -1.42 4.35
CA TYR A 199 -48.29 -1.91 2.98
C TYR A 199 -47.16 -1.30 2.17
N GLY A 200 -46.62 -2.09 1.25
CA GLY A 200 -45.52 -1.70 0.38
C GLY A 200 -45.56 -2.47 -0.92
N ARG A 201 -44.46 -2.41 -1.66
CA ARG A 201 -44.27 -3.14 -2.93
C ARG A 201 -43.01 -3.97 -2.90
N LEU A 202 -43.03 -5.06 -3.65
CA LEU A 202 -41.86 -5.91 -3.89
C LEU A 202 -41.17 -5.51 -5.18
N HIS A 203 -39.85 -5.41 -5.11
CA HIS A 203 -39.00 -5.07 -6.23
C HIS A 203 -37.94 -6.15 -6.41
N SER A 204 -37.89 -6.75 -7.60
CA SER A 204 -36.79 -7.64 -7.95
C SER A 204 -35.51 -6.82 -8.06
N ILE A 205 -34.46 -7.31 -7.41
CA ILE A 205 -33.11 -6.73 -7.50
C ILE A 205 -32.12 -7.72 -8.14
N ARG A 206 -32.57 -8.93 -8.52
CA ARG A 206 -31.70 -9.98 -9.02
C ARG A 206 -31.18 -9.58 -10.40
N ASN A 207 -29.88 -9.32 -10.48
CA ASN A 207 -29.19 -8.85 -11.69
C ASN A 207 -29.85 -7.61 -12.32
N ALA A 208 -30.53 -6.80 -11.49
CA ALA A 208 -31.28 -5.64 -11.93
C ALA A 208 -31.16 -4.52 -10.89
N TRP A 209 -30.84 -3.32 -11.37
CA TRP A 209 -30.79 -2.12 -10.54
C TRP A 209 -32.19 -1.72 -10.08
N PHE A 210 -32.31 -1.38 -8.81
CA PHE A 210 -33.51 -0.75 -8.26
C PHE A 210 -33.15 0.50 -7.47
N SER A 211 -33.79 1.62 -7.80
CA SER A 211 -33.63 2.89 -7.10
C SER A 211 -34.70 3.07 -6.04
N PHE A 212 -34.31 3.50 -4.84
CA PHE A 212 -35.22 3.73 -3.72
C PHE A 212 -34.65 4.82 -2.79
N ASP A 213 -35.46 5.25 -1.82
CA ASP A 213 -35.00 6.15 -0.75
C ASP A 213 -34.69 5.30 0.50
N GLY A 214 -33.42 5.25 0.92
CA GLY A 214 -32.99 4.51 2.11
C GLY A 214 -33.57 5.03 3.42
N ARG A 215 -34.20 6.22 3.41
CA ARG A 215 -34.92 6.79 4.55
C ARG A 215 -36.38 6.32 4.62
N VAL A 216 -36.86 5.57 3.64
CA VAL A 216 -38.20 4.95 3.64
C VAL A 216 -38.09 3.53 4.22
N PRO A 217 -39.06 3.04 5.03
CA PRO A 217 -38.99 1.71 5.60
C PRO A 217 -38.86 0.63 4.52
N HIS A 218 -37.86 -0.24 4.66
CA HIS A 218 -37.59 -1.30 3.69
C HIS A 218 -37.03 -2.56 4.36
N SER A 219 -37.14 -3.70 3.68
CA SER A 219 -36.68 -5.02 4.15
C SER A 219 -36.30 -5.90 2.98
N ALA A 220 -35.31 -6.77 3.15
CA ALA A 220 -35.04 -7.83 2.19
C ALA A 220 -35.90 -9.05 2.51
N MET A 221 -36.68 -9.52 1.54
CA MET A 221 -37.52 -10.70 1.69
C MET A 221 -36.67 -11.98 1.86
N PRO A 222 -37.26 -13.08 2.36
CA PRO A 222 -36.59 -14.38 2.38
C PRO A 222 -36.14 -14.82 0.99
N PHE A 223 -35.02 -15.54 0.92
CA PHE A 223 -34.47 -16.10 -0.31
C PHE A 223 -33.87 -17.49 -0.07
N GLU A 224 -33.67 -18.22 -1.17
CA GLU A 224 -32.92 -19.47 -1.19
C GLU A 224 -31.79 -19.38 -2.22
N GLY A 225 -30.62 -19.92 -1.90
CA GLY A 225 -29.44 -19.94 -2.76
C GLY A 225 -28.34 -18.97 -2.33
N ASP A 226 -27.42 -18.68 -3.26
CA ASP A 226 -26.23 -17.85 -3.01
C ASP A 226 -26.53 -16.40 -3.42
N ARG A 227 -26.77 -15.54 -2.42
CA ARG A 227 -27.20 -14.15 -2.62
C ARG A 227 -26.19 -13.19 -2.02
N LEU A 228 -25.70 -12.30 -2.88
CA LEU A 228 -25.02 -11.07 -2.50
C LEU A 228 -25.93 -9.88 -2.83
N SER A 229 -25.83 -8.80 -2.06
CA SER A 229 -26.45 -7.53 -2.43
C SER A 229 -25.52 -6.36 -2.15
N ILE A 230 -25.58 -5.35 -3.00
CA ILE A 230 -24.75 -4.16 -2.93
C ILE A 230 -25.69 -2.96 -2.96
N VAL A 231 -25.59 -2.10 -1.93
CA VAL A 231 -26.36 -0.87 -1.83
C VAL A 231 -25.43 0.33 -1.98
N TYR A 232 -25.66 1.14 -2.99
CA TYR A 232 -24.95 2.39 -3.24
C TYR A 232 -25.76 3.51 -2.62
N PHE A 233 -25.13 4.28 -1.72
CA PHE A 233 -25.82 5.35 -1.00
C PHE A 233 -24.90 6.53 -0.73
N THR A 234 -25.52 7.69 -0.54
CA THR A 234 -24.83 8.88 -0.05
C THR A 234 -24.97 8.94 1.48
N ARG A 235 -23.84 9.00 2.16
CA ARG A 235 -23.79 9.16 3.61
C ARG A 235 -24.25 10.55 4.00
N SER A 236 -25.13 10.63 4.99
CA SER A 236 -25.53 11.89 5.60
C SER A 236 -24.31 12.65 6.15
N GLY A 237 -24.26 13.96 5.88
CA GLY A 237 -23.11 14.81 6.17
C GLY A 237 -22.05 14.84 5.07
N ALA A 238 -22.26 14.20 3.90
CA ALA A 238 -21.32 14.26 2.77
C ALA A 238 -20.93 15.69 2.35
N GLY A 239 -21.78 16.69 2.60
CA GLY A 239 -21.45 18.10 2.37
C GLY A 239 -20.32 18.67 3.24
N SER A 240 -19.94 17.98 4.32
CA SER A 240 -18.78 18.34 5.17
C SER A 240 -17.57 17.43 4.92
N MET A 241 -17.51 16.75 3.76
CA MET A 241 -16.39 15.91 3.36
C MET A 241 -15.14 16.77 3.12
N LEU A 242 -14.00 16.34 3.64
CA LEU A 242 -12.72 17.01 3.39
C LEU A 242 -12.29 16.80 1.92
N PRO A 243 -11.62 17.77 1.28
CA PRO A 243 -11.16 17.65 -0.10
C PRO A 243 -10.33 16.39 -0.37
N GLN A 244 -9.43 16.03 0.56
CA GLN A 244 -8.57 14.86 0.42
C GLN A 244 -9.36 13.54 0.42
N LEU A 245 -10.45 13.48 1.19
CA LEU A 245 -11.31 12.30 1.19
C LEU A 245 -12.14 12.22 -0.09
N ARG A 246 -12.58 13.36 -0.61
CA ARG A 246 -13.27 13.44 -1.90
C ARG A 246 -12.37 12.92 -3.02
N GLU A 247 -11.16 13.45 -3.12
CA GLU A 247 -10.15 13.04 -4.09
C GLU A 247 -9.88 11.54 -4.00
N ALA A 248 -9.63 11.01 -2.80
CA ALA A 248 -9.40 9.58 -2.60
C ALA A 248 -10.59 8.68 -3.03
N LEU A 249 -11.82 9.17 -2.95
CA LEU A 249 -13.01 8.46 -3.45
C LEU A 249 -13.11 8.55 -4.98
N GLU A 250 -12.87 9.73 -5.53
CA GLU A 250 -12.87 9.99 -6.97
C GLU A 250 -11.77 9.17 -7.69
N ASP A 251 -10.59 9.01 -7.08
CA ASP A 251 -9.49 8.14 -7.55
C ASP A 251 -9.83 6.64 -7.57
N LEU A 252 -10.86 6.24 -6.82
CA LEU A 252 -11.42 4.89 -6.81
C LEU A 252 -12.59 4.75 -7.80
N GLY A 253 -12.93 5.81 -8.53
CA GLY A 253 -14.04 5.87 -9.49
C GLY A 253 -15.40 6.16 -8.84
N VAL A 254 -15.44 6.58 -7.58
CA VAL A 254 -16.71 6.92 -6.91
C VAL A 254 -17.22 8.25 -7.44
N ARG A 255 -18.48 8.29 -7.89
CA ARG A 255 -19.15 9.53 -8.31
C ARG A 255 -19.66 10.29 -7.08
N VAL A 256 -18.75 11.00 -6.42
CA VAL A 256 -19.04 11.74 -5.18
C VAL A 256 -20.05 12.87 -5.45
N PRO A 257 -21.09 13.03 -4.60
CA PRO A 257 -22.08 14.08 -4.80
C PRO A 257 -21.47 15.48 -4.63
N ASP A 258 -21.90 16.39 -5.49
CA ASP A 258 -21.62 17.83 -5.38
C ASP A 258 -22.68 18.52 -4.50
N PRO A 259 -22.45 19.79 -4.09
CA PRO A 259 -23.41 20.52 -3.26
C PRO A 259 -24.80 20.71 -3.90
N GLU A 260 -24.87 20.81 -5.22
CA GLU A 260 -26.13 20.99 -5.95
C GLU A 260 -26.96 19.71 -5.90
N TRP A 261 -26.34 18.56 -6.15
CA TRP A 261 -26.96 17.25 -6.02
C TRP A 261 -27.44 16.99 -4.58
N LEU A 262 -26.62 17.33 -3.58
CA LEU A 262 -27.00 17.18 -2.17
C LEU A 262 -28.22 18.05 -1.82
N ALA A 263 -28.28 19.28 -2.33
CA ALA A 263 -29.40 20.18 -2.12
C ALA A 263 -30.67 19.71 -2.83
N ALA A 264 -30.56 19.27 -4.10
CA ALA A 264 -31.68 18.78 -4.90
C ALA A 264 -32.29 17.48 -4.36
N THR A 265 -31.50 16.66 -3.67
CA THR A 265 -31.93 15.36 -3.12
C THR A 265 -32.18 15.39 -1.60
N ALA A 266 -31.99 16.55 -0.97
CA ALA A 266 -32.35 16.75 0.42
C ALA A 266 -33.87 16.54 0.61
N PRO A 267 -34.31 16.04 1.77
CA PRO A 267 -35.73 15.85 2.00
C PRO A 267 -36.45 17.21 2.01
N GLU A 268 -37.57 17.34 1.29
CA GLU A 268 -38.36 18.59 1.18
C GLU A 268 -38.79 19.15 2.56
N THR A 269 -38.85 18.30 3.58
CA THR A 269 -39.21 18.67 4.95
C THR A 269 -38.10 19.38 5.74
N ALA A 270 -36.88 19.50 5.20
CA ALA A 270 -35.78 20.19 5.87
C ALA A 270 -35.90 21.74 5.84
N SER A 271 -36.84 22.30 5.08
CA SER A 271 -37.05 23.77 5.00
C SER A 271 -37.97 24.34 6.11
N ALA A 272 -38.62 23.49 6.91
CA ALA A 272 -39.38 23.92 8.08
C ALA A 272 -38.44 24.13 9.28
N SER A 273 -37.91 25.35 9.41
CA SER A 273 -37.38 25.98 10.63
C SER A 273 -36.98 25.00 11.74
N ARG A 274 -35.75 24.49 11.69
CA ARG A 274 -35.13 23.86 12.88
C ARG A 274 -35.07 24.96 13.95
N PRO A 275 -35.85 24.90 15.05
CA PRO A 275 -35.82 25.96 16.05
C PRO A 275 -34.39 26.04 16.58
N GLN A 276 -33.80 27.24 16.58
CA GLN A 276 -32.54 27.48 17.25
C GLN A 276 -32.65 26.89 18.66
N LYS A 277 -31.84 25.86 18.95
CA LYS A 277 -31.72 25.32 20.31
C LYS A 277 -31.24 26.48 21.19
N MET A 278 -32.13 27.06 21.98
CA MET A 278 -31.74 27.88 23.12
C MET A 278 -30.77 27.06 23.99
N PRO A 279 -29.72 27.68 24.56
CA PRO A 279 -28.82 26.99 25.46
C PRO A 279 -29.60 26.53 26.69
N ARG A 280 -29.94 25.24 26.77
CA ARG A 280 -30.43 24.63 28.00
C ARG A 280 -29.26 24.44 28.94
N LEU A 281 -29.38 25.02 30.13
CA LEU A 281 -28.58 24.65 31.30
C LEU A 281 -28.69 23.14 31.52
N SER A 282 -27.54 22.53 31.79
CA SER A 282 -27.29 21.10 31.84
C SER A 282 -28.10 20.36 32.91
N GLU A 283 -29.14 19.65 32.48
CA GLU A 283 -29.55 18.41 33.14
C GLU A 283 -28.84 17.23 32.44
N PRO A 284 -28.38 16.21 33.17
CA PRO A 284 -27.74 15.06 32.55
C PRO A 284 -28.81 14.25 31.80
N GLN A 285 -28.81 14.34 30.47
CA GLN A 285 -29.50 13.34 29.67
C GLN A 285 -28.78 11.99 29.83
N PRO A 286 -29.52 10.86 29.90
CA PRO A 286 -28.90 9.55 29.79
C PRO A 286 -28.11 9.48 28.46
N PRO A 287 -26.98 8.76 28.42
CA PRO A 287 -26.21 8.64 27.19
C PRO A 287 -27.10 8.07 26.08
N ASP A 288 -27.18 8.79 24.95
CA ASP A 288 -27.71 8.25 23.69
C ASP A 288 -26.76 7.12 23.23
N ASP A 289 -27.08 5.88 23.62
CA ASP A 289 -26.26 4.67 23.43
C ASP A 289 -26.35 4.07 22.00
N ASP A 290 -26.71 4.88 21.00
CA ASP A 290 -27.06 4.40 19.65
C ASP A 290 -26.21 5.08 18.56
N SER A 291 -24.95 4.68 18.36
CA SER A 291 -24.31 4.90 17.05
C SER A 291 -23.77 3.60 16.48
N ASP A 292 -24.49 3.08 15.49
CA ASP A 292 -24.18 1.82 14.81
C ASP A 292 -22.91 1.87 13.91
N ASP A 293 -22.08 2.90 14.04
CA ASP A 293 -20.83 3.10 13.27
C ASP A 293 -19.57 2.78 14.12
N ASP A 294 -19.69 1.85 15.08
CA ASP A 294 -18.55 1.26 15.76
C ASP A 294 -17.80 0.33 14.79
N GLU A 295 -16.79 0.85 14.09
CA GLU A 295 -15.60 0.05 13.75
C GLU A 295 -14.72 -0.01 15.01
N ALA A 296 -15.20 -0.70 16.04
CA ALA A 296 -14.35 -1.23 17.11
C ALA A 296 -13.82 -2.61 16.69
N ASP A 297 -13.21 -2.69 15.50
CA ASP A 297 -12.53 -3.91 15.02
C ASP A 297 -11.07 -3.87 15.47
N LEU A 298 -10.85 -4.16 16.76
CA LEU A 298 -9.59 -4.78 17.20
C LEU A 298 -9.72 -6.29 16.97
N GLU A 299 -8.93 -6.79 16.01
CA GLU A 299 -8.52 -8.17 15.78
C GLU A 299 -9.37 -9.32 16.38
N ALA A 300 -10.17 -9.97 15.52
CA ALA A 300 -10.32 -11.43 15.47
C ALA A 300 -11.27 -11.81 14.32
N ALA A 301 -10.73 -12.05 13.12
CA ALA A 301 -11.50 -12.70 12.06
C ALA A 301 -11.33 -14.21 12.18
N GLU A 302 -12.43 -14.92 12.44
CA GLU A 302 -12.51 -16.37 12.48
C GLU A 302 -12.21 -16.98 11.09
N LEU A 303 -11.24 -17.89 11.06
CA LEU A 303 -10.91 -18.74 9.92
C LEU A 303 -11.94 -19.87 9.82
N SER A 304 -12.94 -19.72 8.95
CA SER A 304 -13.60 -20.88 8.32
C SER A 304 -13.06 -21.00 6.89
N THR A 305 -12.18 -21.97 6.73
CA THR A 305 -11.38 -22.23 5.54
C THR A 305 -12.24 -22.53 4.30
N GLY A 306 -12.00 -21.79 3.22
CA GLY A 306 -11.96 -22.43 1.91
C GLY A 306 -10.89 -23.51 2.01
N ARG A 307 -11.28 -24.77 1.84
CA ARG A 307 -10.34 -25.89 1.95
C ARG A 307 -9.19 -25.67 0.97
N MET A 308 -8.01 -25.33 1.51
CA MET A 308 -6.76 -25.77 0.91
C MET A 308 -6.90 -27.28 0.72
N ASP A 309 -6.69 -27.76 -0.50
CA ASP A 309 -6.53 -29.20 -0.73
C ASP A 309 -5.17 -29.61 -0.16
N PHE A 310 -5.14 -29.80 1.16
CA PHE A 310 -3.96 -30.21 1.90
C PHE A 310 -3.46 -31.57 1.42
N ASP A 311 -4.29 -32.38 0.76
CA ASP A 311 -3.86 -33.67 0.21
C ASP A 311 -3.02 -33.48 -1.05
N VAL A 312 -3.36 -32.49 -1.89
CA VAL A 312 -2.50 -32.03 -3.01
C VAL A 312 -1.18 -31.46 -2.48
N PHE A 313 -1.23 -30.55 -1.50
CA PHE A 313 -0.02 -29.99 -0.89
C PHE A 313 0.88 -31.06 -0.25
N ARG A 314 0.29 -32.07 0.42
CA ARG A 314 1.02 -33.21 0.99
C ARG A 314 1.65 -34.08 -0.10
N GLN A 315 0.96 -34.30 -1.23
CA GLN A 315 1.50 -35.06 -2.36
C GLN A 315 2.71 -34.36 -2.99
N GLU A 316 2.66 -33.03 -3.16
CA GLU A 316 3.76 -32.27 -3.76
C GLU A 316 5.02 -32.26 -2.89
N LEU A 317 4.86 -32.24 -1.56
CA LEU A 317 6.00 -32.25 -0.63
C LEU A 317 6.77 -33.58 -0.61
N GLN A 318 6.19 -34.69 -1.08
CA GLN A 318 6.78 -36.05 -1.06
C GLN A 318 7.31 -36.49 0.33
N VAL A 319 6.90 -35.83 1.41
CA VAL A 319 7.30 -36.18 2.78
C VAL A 319 6.40 -37.34 3.27
N PRO A 320 6.95 -38.43 3.82
CA PRO A 320 6.16 -39.55 4.35
C PRO A 320 5.54 -39.21 5.72
N TRP A 321 4.56 -38.30 5.73
CA TRP A 321 3.90 -37.75 6.93
C TRP A 321 3.35 -38.81 7.90
N HIS A 322 2.93 -39.96 7.38
CA HIS A 322 2.43 -41.10 8.16
C HIS A 322 3.48 -41.74 9.11
N ARG A 323 4.77 -41.43 8.94
CA ARG A 323 5.85 -41.96 9.80
C ARG A 323 6.19 -41.05 10.98
N LEU A 324 5.57 -39.87 11.07
CA LEU A 324 5.71 -38.97 12.21
C LEU A 324 4.72 -39.40 13.30
N GLU A 325 5.02 -40.49 14.01
CA GLU A 325 4.20 -40.96 15.15
C GLU A 325 4.55 -40.25 16.48
N LEU A 326 5.57 -39.39 16.47
CA LEU A 326 6.04 -38.71 17.68
C LEU A 326 5.16 -37.51 18.01
N PRO A 327 4.69 -37.38 19.28
CA PRO A 327 3.96 -36.21 19.70
C PRO A 327 4.84 -34.96 19.55
N VAL A 328 4.35 -33.95 18.84
CA VAL A 328 5.03 -32.66 18.70
C VAL A 328 4.45 -31.68 19.70
N GLY A 329 5.32 -31.13 20.55
CA GLY A 329 4.96 -30.07 21.46
C GLY A 329 5.33 -28.72 20.88
N LEU A 330 4.35 -27.82 20.77
CA LEU A 330 4.53 -26.45 20.32
C LEU A 330 4.25 -25.49 21.48
N THR A 331 5.21 -24.63 21.77
CA THR A 331 5.02 -23.49 22.66
C THR A 331 4.93 -22.21 21.84
N SER A 332 3.93 -21.36 22.08
CA SER A 332 3.87 -20.04 21.47
C SER A 332 3.58 -18.91 22.46
N CYS A 333 4.27 -17.77 22.25
CA CYS A 333 4.13 -16.53 23.01
C CYS A 333 3.34 -15.44 22.24
N CYS A 334 2.81 -15.74 21.06
CA CYS A 334 2.04 -14.79 20.25
C CYS A 334 0.54 -14.80 20.66
N PRO A 335 -0.18 -13.67 20.52
CA PRO A 335 -1.63 -13.59 20.72
C PRO A 335 -2.42 -14.38 19.66
N GLY A 336 -1.82 -14.67 18.49
CA GLY A 336 -2.45 -15.40 17.39
C GLY A 336 -2.32 -16.93 17.51
N VAL A 337 -3.43 -17.63 17.78
CA VAL A 337 -3.53 -19.10 17.78
C VAL A 337 -3.42 -19.74 16.38
N GLY A 338 -3.36 -18.92 15.32
CA GLY A 338 -3.35 -19.35 13.92
C GLY A 338 -2.14 -20.21 13.53
N ALA A 339 -0.95 -19.89 14.04
CA ALA A 339 0.27 -20.65 13.74
C ALA A 339 0.18 -22.09 14.29
N ALA A 340 -0.38 -22.26 15.48
CA ALA A 340 -0.58 -23.58 16.09
C ALA A 340 -1.60 -24.42 15.32
N TYR A 341 -2.68 -23.79 14.84
CA TYR A 341 -3.70 -24.48 14.04
C TYR A 341 -3.18 -24.86 12.65
N ALA A 342 -2.37 -24.01 12.01
CA ALA A 342 -1.73 -24.31 10.73
C ALA A 342 -0.78 -25.51 10.85
N LEU A 343 0.02 -25.57 11.92
CA LEU A 343 0.90 -26.71 12.19
C LEU A 343 0.13 -28.02 12.40
N GLN A 344 -1.05 -27.98 13.04
CA GLN A 344 -1.92 -29.15 13.18
C GLN A 344 -2.40 -29.70 11.82
N GLN A 345 -2.77 -28.83 10.87
CA GLN A 345 -3.22 -29.24 9.54
C GLN A 345 -2.10 -29.92 8.72
N LEU A 346 -0.85 -29.52 8.99
CA LEU A 346 0.36 -30.10 8.39
C LEU A 346 0.77 -31.42 9.05
N LEU A 347 0.46 -31.60 10.34
CA LEU A 347 0.82 -32.78 11.14
C LEU A 347 -0.42 -33.60 11.59
N PRO A 348 -1.33 -34.00 10.68
CA PRO A 348 -2.62 -34.60 11.05
C PRO A 348 -2.51 -35.99 11.71
N VAL A 349 -1.34 -36.63 11.61
CA VAL A 349 -1.12 -38.03 12.03
C VAL A 349 -0.49 -38.14 13.43
N ALA A 350 0.10 -37.05 13.93
CA ALA A 350 0.79 -37.03 15.22
C ALA A 350 -0.07 -36.31 16.29
N PRO A 351 -0.19 -36.83 17.52
CA PRO A 351 -0.74 -36.06 18.64
C PRO A 351 0.07 -34.78 18.86
N THR A 352 -0.50 -33.62 18.56
CA THR A 352 0.18 -32.32 18.74
C THR A 352 -0.29 -31.71 20.05
N GLN A 353 0.63 -31.43 20.97
CA GLN A 353 0.31 -30.67 22.19
C GLN A 353 0.71 -29.22 21.97
N VAL A 354 -0.19 -28.29 22.28
CA VAL A 354 0.06 -26.84 22.13
C VAL A 354 -0.03 -26.18 23.49
N SER A 355 1.05 -25.56 23.93
CA SER A 355 1.10 -24.73 25.13
C SER A 355 1.23 -23.26 24.74
N LEU A 356 0.26 -22.46 25.19
CA LEU A 356 0.36 -21.00 25.08
C LEU A 356 0.99 -20.50 26.37
N VAL A 357 2.23 -20.02 26.29
CA VAL A 357 2.94 -19.51 27.47
C VAL A 357 2.47 -18.08 27.72
N HIS A 358 1.66 -17.93 28.77
CA HIS A 358 1.39 -16.64 29.37
C HIS A 358 1.95 -16.66 30.78
N GLU A 359 3.22 -16.31 30.93
CA GLU A 359 3.85 -16.30 32.25
C GLU A 359 3.60 -14.98 32.97
N GLY A 360 2.92 -15.11 34.12
CA GLY A 360 2.85 -14.09 35.14
C GLY A 360 4.02 -14.27 36.10
N GLU A 361 4.93 -13.30 36.04
CA GLU A 361 5.60 -12.63 37.18
C GLU A 361 6.55 -11.51 36.72
N VAL A 362 6.68 -11.28 35.40
CA VAL A 362 7.33 -10.08 34.84
C VAL A 362 6.26 -9.02 34.49
N SER A 363 5.84 -8.26 35.51
CA SER A 363 5.05 -7.00 35.45
C SER A 363 3.64 -7.05 34.83
N ASP A 364 2.71 -6.35 35.48
CA ASP A 364 1.28 -6.17 35.16
C ASP A 364 0.92 -5.74 33.71
N GLU A 365 1.89 -5.46 32.85
CA GLU A 365 1.67 -4.82 31.53
C GLU A 365 1.41 -5.82 30.38
N LEU A 366 1.96 -7.05 30.43
CA LEU A 366 1.57 -8.13 29.50
C LEU A 366 0.16 -8.66 29.77
N CYS A 367 -0.28 -8.63 31.03
CA CYS A 367 -1.68 -8.88 31.41
C CYS A 367 -2.63 -7.76 30.94
N ARG A 368 -2.15 -6.53 30.75
CA ARG A 368 -2.95 -5.45 30.14
C ARG A 368 -3.11 -5.63 28.63
N LEU A 369 -2.13 -6.22 27.94
CA LEU A 369 -2.29 -6.64 26.54
C LEU A 369 -3.30 -7.79 26.38
N GLY A 370 -3.30 -8.77 27.29
CA GLY A 370 -4.24 -9.90 27.25
C GLY A 370 -5.68 -9.59 27.69
N LYS A 371 -5.93 -8.48 28.42
CA LYS A 371 -7.24 -8.14 28.98
C LYS A 371 -8.25 -7.59 27.97
N ASN A 372 -7.81 -7.15 26.78
CA ASN A 372 -8.71 -6.63 25.76
C ASN A 372 -9.22 -7.69 24.77
N LEU A 373 -8.77 -8.94 24.88
CA LEU A 373 -9.30 -10.06 24.11
C LEU A 373 -9.97 -11.07 25.06
N ARG A 374 -11.30 -11.01 25.15
CA ARG A 374 -12.10 -12.03 25.85
C ARG A 374 -11.99 -13.37 25.10
N VAL A 375 -10.97 -14.17 25.41
CA VAL A 375 -10.86 -15.54 24.87
C VAL A 375 -11.86 -16.52 25.52
N GLN A 376 -12.94 -16.02 26.14
CA GLN A 376 -13.95 -16.84 26.82
C GLN A 376 -15.05 -17.34 25.88
N GLU A 377 -15.20 -16.81 24.67
CA GLU A 377 -16.36 -17.12 23.81
C GLU A 377 -16.08 -18.04 22.61
N CYS A 378 -14.92 -17.95 21.93
CA CYS A 378 -14.64 -18.78 20.73
C CYS A 378 -14.48 -20.29 20.98
N PHE A 379 -14.36 -20.74 22.25
CA PHE A 379 -14.13 -22.16 22.58
C PHE A 379 -15.35 -22.87 23.19
N LYS A 380 -16.49 -22.19 23.36
CA LYS A 380 -17.72 -22.83 23.84
C LYS A 380 -18.56 -23.46 22.72
N GLU A 381 -18.27 -23.18 21.45
CA GLU A 381 -19.17 -23.51 20.32
C GLU A 381 -18.57 -24.47 19.25
N LEU A 382 -17.43 -25.13 19.50
CA LEU A 382 -16.95 -26.21 18.61
C LEU A 382 -17.70 -27.54 18.91
N PRO A 383 -18.39 -28.16 17.93
CA PRO A 383 -19.18 -29.36 18.16
C PRO A 383 -18.29 -30.55 18.53
N SER A 384 -18.54 -31.13 19.70
CA SER A 384 -17.75 -32.19 20.33
C SER A 384 -17.82 -33.58 19.65
N SER A 385 -18.50 -33.72 18.52
CA SER A 385 -19.10 -35.01 18.15
C SER A 385 -18.62 -35.67 16.86
N SER A 386 -17.60 -35.16 16.15
CA SER A 386 -17.05 -35.94 15.03
C SER A 386 -15.55 -35.78 14.86
N ALA A 387 -14.83 -36.76 15.41
CA ALA A 387 -13.48 -37.20 15.04
C ALA A 387 -12.42 -36.10 14.85
N LEU A 388 -11.65 -35.82 15.92
CA LEU A 388 -10.19 -35.72 15.93
C LEU A 388 -9.75 -35.56 17.39
N ARG A 389 -9.49 -36.69 18.06
CA ARG A 389 -8.47 -36.71 19.13
C ARG A 389 -7.20 -36.15 18.47
N HIS A 390 -6.44 -35.27 19.12
CA HIS A 390 -5.01 -34.94 18.86
C HIS A 390 -4.58 -33.46 18.93
N CYS A 391 -5.39 -32.55 19.48
CA CYS A 391 -4.89 -31.24 19.91
C CYS A 391 -5.36 -30.93 21.32
N GLU A 392 -4.45 -30.99 22.29
CA GLU A 392 -4.69 -30.54 23.66
C GLU A 392 -4.09 -29.15 23.81
N VAL A 393 -4.94 -28.13 23.81
CA VAL A 393 -4.54 -26.74 24.08
C VAL A 393 -4.60 -26.50 25.58
N ARG A 394 -3.45 -26.46 26.25
CA ARG A 394 -3.39 -26.20 27.69
C ARG A 394 -3.39 -24.71 27.95
N ARG A 395 -4.52 -24.18 28.47
CA ARG A 395 -4.62 -22.81 28.99
C ARG A 395 -4.89 -22.84 30.49
N ARG A 396 -3.83 -22.85 31.31
CA ARG A 396 -3.88 -22.51 32.75
C ARG A 396 -2.48 -22.41 33.36
N LYS A 397 -2.40 -21.64 34.44
CA LYS A 397 -1.19 -21.21 35.17
C LYS A 397 -0.33 -22.33 35.80
N GLU A 398 -0.67 -23.62 35.64
CA GLU A 398 -0.08 -24.69 36.47
C GLU A 398 0.47 -25.92 35.73
N GLU A 399 0.36 -26.02 34.40
CA GLU A 399 1.02 -27.10 33.65
C GLU A 399 1.72 -26.53 32.42
N MET A 400 2.88 -25.90 32.64
CA MET A 400 3.83 -25.72 31.55
C MET A 400 4.16 -27.07 30.94
N MET A 401 4.22 -27.12 29.60
CA MET A 401 4.77 -28.28 28.91
C MET A 401 6.15 -28.60 29.53
N PRO A 402 6.47 -29.86 29.85
CA PRO A 402 7.84 -30.21 30.24
C PRO A 402 8.80 -29.73 29.15
N ALA A 403 9.96 -29.18 29.51
CA ALA A 403 10.94 -28.73 28.52
C ALA A 403 11.32 -29.86 27.54
N SER A 404 11.34 -31.10 28.01
CA SER A 404 11.58 -32.31 27.19
C SER A 404 10.47 -32.61 26.17
N ALA A 405 9.28 -32.05 26.34
CA ALA A 405 8.16 -32.21 25.42
C ALA A 405 8.00 -30.99 24.48
N GLU A 406 8.75 -29.91 24.68
CA GLU A 406 8.72 -28.73 23.82
C GLU A 406 9.66 -28.92 22.62
N HIS A 407 9.07 -29.12 21.44
CA HIS A 407 9.80 -29.40 20.21
C HIS A 407 9.96 -28.15 19.33
N ILE A 408 8.96 -27.27 19.34
CA ILE A 408 8.92 -26.04 18.54
C ILE A 408 8.55 -24.87 19.44
N PHE A 409 9.26 -23.76 19.32
CA PHE A 409 8.94 -22.49 19.95
C PHE A 409 8.60 -21.42 18.91
N HIS A 410 7.50 -20.69 19.10
CA HIS A 410 7.07 -19.62 18.19
C HIS A 410 6.82 -18.30 18.95
N ALA A 411 7.45 -17.22 18.50
CA ALA A 411 7.32 -15.91 19.12
C ALA A 411 7.30 -14.78 18.09
N GLU A 412 6.87 -13.59 18.51
CA GLU A 412 6.90 -12.37 17.71
C GLU A 412 7.37 -11.19 18.56
N PHE A 413 8.01 -10.21 17.93
CA PHE A 413 8.33 -8.93 18.57
C PHE A 413 8.43 -7.81 17.54
N GLU A 414 8.12 -6.58 17.95
CA GLU A 414 8.23 -5.39 17.09
C GLU A 414 9.63 -4.76 17.17
N VAL A 415 10.27 -4.54 16.02
CA VAL A 415 11.64 -3.99 15.95
C VAL A 415 11.67 -2.46 15.90
N LEU A 416 10.67 -1.82 15.29
CA LEU A 416 10.63 -0.37 15.11
C LEU A 416 10.70 0.38 16.46
N PRO A 417 9.93 -0.02 17.50
CA PRO A 417 10.08 0.61 18.81
C PRO A 417 11.48 0.37 19.41
N LEU A 418 12.04 -0.83 19.27
CA LEU A 418 13.34 -1.19 19.83
C LEU A 418 14.47 -0.33 19.27
N MET A 419 14.43 -0.05 17.97
CA MET A 419 15.45 0.78 17.32
C MET A 419 15.52 2.20 17.88
N ALA A 420 14.39 2.79 18.28
CA ALA A 420 14.38 4.16 18.81
C ALA A 420 15.08 4.28 20.18
N TYR A 421 15.11 3.19 20.96
CA TYR A 421 15.62 3.17 22.33
C TYR A 421 17.01 2.52 22.44
N PHE A 422 17.31 1.52 21.62
CA PHE A 422 18.57 0.79 21.69
C PHE A 422 19.80 1.71 21.55
N PHE A 423 19.74 2.70 20.65
CA PHE A 423 20.83 3.66 20.47
C PHE A 423 21.03 4.62 21.67
N LYS A 424 20.12 4.64 22.65
CA LYS A 424 20.16 5.59 23.78
C LYS A 424 20.58 4.94 25.10
N THR A 425 20.11 3.74 25.42
CA THR A 425 20.21 3.21 26.80
C THR A 425 20.60 1.73 26.90
N GLY A 426 20.73 1.00 25.79
CA GLY A 426 20.92 -0.45 25.79
C GLY A 426 19.66 -1.23 26.20
N LEU A 427 19.60 -2.53 25.87
CA LEU A 427 18.39 -3.36 26.02
C LEU A 427 18.03 -3.66 27.49
N GLU A 428 19.02 -3.87 28.36
CA GLU A 428 18.82 -4.29 29.76
C GLU A 428 18.24 -3.18 30.66
N GLN A 429 18.44 -1.91 30.29
CA GLN A 429 17.95 -0.77 31.07
C GLN A 429 16.57 -0.30 30.59
N ASP A 430 16.09 -0.84 29.47
CA ASP A 430 14.87 -0.39 28.84
C ASP A 430 13.64 -1.08 29.44
N LYS A 431 12.71 -0.24 29.90
CA LYS A 431 11.41 -0.68 30.42
C LYS A 431 10.34 -0.73 29.32
N ALA A 432 10.66 -0.46 28.05
CA ALA A 432 9.70 -0.58 26.96
C ALA A 432 9.18 -2.03 26.84
N VAL A 433 7.90 -2.17 26.48
CA VAL A 433 7.26 -3.48 26.31
C VAL A 433 7.99 -4.35 25.27
N PRO A 434 8.41 -3.83 24.09
CA PRO A 434 9.12 -4.64 23.10
C PRO A 434 10.47 -5.16 23.59
N ALA A 435 11.20 -4.40 24.42
CA ALA A 435 12.48 -4.83 24.98
C ALA A 435 12.29 -6.00 25.94
N ARG A 436 11.27 -5.92 26.80
CA ARG A 436 10.88 -7.02 27.69
C ARG A 436 10.45 -8.27 26.93
N THR A 437 9.71 -8.12 25.83
CA THR A 437 9.33 -9.25 24.97
C THR A 437 10.56 -9.94 24.38
N LEU A 438 11.51 -9.18 23.83
CA LEU A 438 12.73 -9.75 23.25
C LEU A 438 13.60 -10.46 24.31
N LEU A 439 13.75 -9.86 25.49
CA LEU A 439 14.45 -10.49 26.63
C LEU A 439 13.77 -11.79 27.08
N ALA A 440 12.43 -11.82 27.08
CA ALA A 440 11.67 -13.03 27.42
C ALA A 440 11.87 -14.15 26.38
N ILE A 441 11.91 -13.80 25.09
CA ILE A 441 12.23 -14.75 24.00
C ILE A 441 13.63 -15.34 24.21
N GLN A 442 14.63 -14.50 24.50
CA GLN A 442 16.01 -14.94 24.77
C GLN A 442 16.11 -15.86 26.00
N ALA A 443 15.42 -15.50 27.09
CA ALA A 443 15.39 -16.30 28.31
C ALA A 443 14.75 -17.67 28.05
N HIS A 444 13.61 -17.71 27.36
CA HIS A 444 12.93 -18.96 27.01
C HIS A 444 13.81 -19.89 26.17
N LEU A 445 14.47 -19.37 25.13
CA LEU A 445 15.40 -20.14 24.30
C LEU A 445 16.58 -20.70 25.11
N ARG A 446 17.10 -19.93 26.08
CA ARG A 446 18.22 -20.34 26.94
C ARG A 446 17.82 -21.43 27.93
N ASP A 447 16.66 -21.26 28.57
CA ASP A 447 16.25 -22.07 29.72
C ASP A 447 15.53 -23.36 29.28
N ARG A 448 14.74 -23.27 28.22
CA ARG A 448 13.87 -24.37 27.75
C ARG A 448 14.52 -25.16 26.62
N GLN A 449 15.45 -24.53 25.90
CA GLN A 449 16.22 -25.11 24.79
C GLN A 449 15.38 -25.92 23.78
N PRO A 450 14.26 -25.38 23.25
CA PRO A 450 13.45 -26.07 22.24
C PRO A 450 14.31 -26.43 21.00
N PRO A 451 14.22 -27.65 20.45
CA PRO A 451 15.00 -28.07 19.28
C PRO A 451 14.93 -27.09 18.09
N VAL A 452 13.77 -26.49 17.84
CA VAL A 452 13.53 -25.52 16.76
C VAL A 452 12.75 -24.33 17.32
N ALA A 453 13.06 -23.12 16.82
CA ALA A 453 12.25 -21.94 17.07
C ALA A 453 12.03 -21.11 15.80
N LEU A 454 10.90 -20.39 15.77
CA LEU A 454 10.55 -19.42 14.74
C LEU A 454 10.19 -18.11 15.42
N VAL A 455 10.90 -17.03 15.11
CA VAL A 455 10.64 -15.70 15.66
C VAL A 455 10.26 -14.74 14.53
N GLU A 456 9.10 -14.10 14.61
CA GLU A 456 8.60 -13.16 13.60
C GLU A 456 8.80 -11.69 14.02
N VAL A 457 9.07 -10.84 13.02
CA VAL A 457 9.14 -9.38 13.15
C VAL A 457 8.09 -8.76 12.22
N PRO A 458 6.86 -8.54 12.72
CA PRO A 458 5.71 -8.20 11.88
C PRO A 458 5.75 -6.76 11.35
N ASP A 459 6.49 -5.86 12.01
CA ASP A 459 6.60 -4.44 11.64
C ASP A 459 7.81 -4.14 10.73
N TRP A 460 8.44 -5.19 10.18
CA TRP A 460 9.61 -5.08 9.30
C TRP A 460 9.39 -4.13 8.11
N GLU A 461 8.20 -4.22 7.48
CA GLU A 461 7.79 -3.38 6.36
C GLU A 461 7.71 -1.88 6.65
N LYS A 462 7.65 -1.49 7.94
CA LYS A 462 7.65 -0.08 8.37
C LYS A 462 9.05 0.53 8.42
N LEU A 463 10.10 -0.28 8.27
CA LEU A 463 11.48 0.18 8.22
C LEU A 463 11.91 0.48 6.78
N HIS A 464 12.67 1.56 6.57
CA HIS A 464 13.13 1.96 5.24
C HIS A 464 14.66 2.05 5.14
N GLY A 465 15.22 1.58 4.01
CA GLY A 465 16.62 1.78 3.62
C GLY A 465 17.63 1.43 4.71
N SER A 466 18.28 2.46 5.26
CA SER A 466 19.32 2.32 6.31
C SER A 466 18.79 1.76 7.64
N GLN A 467 17.50 1.97 7.95
CA GLN A 467 16.88 1.43 9.16
C GLN A 467 16.81 -0.10 9.11
N GLN A 468 16.46 -0.69 7.95
CA GLN A 468 16.43 -2.14 7.78
C GLN A 468 17.82 -2.74 8.01
N ARG A 469 18.88 -2.12 7.48
CA ARG A 469 20.25 -2.62 7.68
C ARG A 469 20.62 -2.63 9.17
N ARG A 470 20.38 -1.52 9.88
CA ARG A 470 20.61 -1.44 11.33
C ARG A 470 19.75 -2.41 12.13
N ALA A 471 18.50 -2.62 11.71
CA ALA A 471 17.61 -3.61 12.31
C ALA A 471 18.12 -5.03 12.11
N LEU A 472 18.65 -5.39 10.93
CA LEU A 472 19.25 -6.71 10.70
C LEU A 472 20.44 -6.96 11.63
N ASP A 473 21.32 -5.96 11.76
CA ASP A 473 22.49 -6.08 12.63
C ASP A 473 22.07 -6.24 14.10
N PHE A 474 21.11 -5.41 14.55
CA PHE A 474 20.50 -5.52 15.87
C PHE A 474 19.85 -6.89 16.09
N ILE A 475 19.02 -7.36 15.17
CA ILE A 475 18.32 -8.65 15.26
C ILE A 475 19.34 -9.80 15.32
N ARG A 476 20.39 -9.75 14.49
CA ARG A 476 21.46 -10.76 14.52
C ARG A 476 22.19 -10.80 15.85
N GLU A 477 22.48 -9.64 16.42
CA GLU A 477 23.15 -9.53 17.71
C GLU A 477 22.26 -10.04 18.84
N GLN A 478 20.99 -9.61 18.88
CA GLN A 478 20.09 -9.91 20.00
C GLN A 478 19.45 -11.30 19.91
N ILE A 479 19.12 -11.82 18.73
CA ILE A 479 18.52 -13.16 18.62
C ILE A 479 19.58 -14.27 18.73
N SER A 480 20.87 -13.95 18.64
CA SER A 480 21.93 -14.94 18.80
C SER A 480 21.98 -15.48 20.23
N VAL A 481 21.40 -16.66 20.43
CA VAL A 481 21.42 -17.40 21.70
C VAL A 481 22.48 -18.50 21.61
N PRO A 482 23.42 -18.61 22.57
CA PRO A 482 24.40 -19.68 22.60
C PRO A 482 23.75 -21.07 22.52
N GLY A 483 24.27 -21.93 21.64
CA GLY A 483 23.69 -23.26 21.39
C GLY A 483 22.62 -23.30 20.30
N TYR A 484 22.36 -22.18 19.61
CA TYR A 484 21.49 -22.13 18.43
C TYR A 484 22.23 -21.67 17.18
N HIS A 485 21.90 -22.31 16.07
CA HIS A 485 22.04 -21.75 14.74
C HIS A 485 20.79 -20.91 14.42
N PHE A 486 20.94 -19.84 13.64
CA PHE A 486 19.80 -19.09 13.13
C PHE A 486 19.99 -18.63 11.68
N GLU A 487 18.89 -18.43 10.97
CA GLU A 487 18.83 -17.93 9.60
C GLU A 487 17.65 -16.95 9.48
N LEU A 488 17.88 -15.79 8.85
CA LEU A 488 16.86 -14.78 8.62
C LEU A 488 16.27 -14.92 7.22
N VAL A 489 14.94 -14.92 7.12
CA VAL A 489 14.20 -15.00 5.86
C VAL A 489 13.19 -13.87 5.79
N LEU A 490 13.19 -13.16 4.67
CA LEU A 490 12.12 -12.21 4.36
C LEU A 490 10.98 -12.96 3.67
N ALA A 491 9.86 -13.08 4.38
CA ALA A 491 8.62 -13.69 3.91
C ALA A 491 7.70 -12.61 3.32
N GLN A 492 7.39 -12.70 2.03
CA GLN A 492 6.41 -11.83 1.39
C GLN A 492 5.02 -12.42 1.65
N LEU A 493 4.12 -11.69 2.30
CA LEU A 493 2.81 -12.22 2.70
C LEU A 493 1.99 -12.72 1.50
N ARG A 494 2.15 -12.06 0.35
CA ARG A 494 1.55 -12.47 -0.93
C ARG A 494 1.97 -13.86 -1.41
N ASP A 495 3.18 -14.29 -1.06
CA ASP A 495 3.67 -15.60 -1.46
C ASP A 495 2.85 -16.67 -0.72
N TYR A 496 2.42 -16.41 0.52
CA TYR A 496 1.62 -17.31 1.35
C TYR A 496 0.10 -17.23 1.09
N GLY A 497 -0.32 -16.73 -0.07
CA GLY A 497 -1.73 -16.61 -0.44
C GLY A 497 -2.52 -15.58 0.38
N LEU A 498 -1.84 -14.72 1.15
CA LEU A 498 -2.49 -13.62 1.86
C LEU A 498 -2.65 -12.42 0.91
N PRO A 499 -3.82 -11.76 0.89
CA PRO A 499 -4.10 -10.63 -0.01
C PRO A 499 -3.35 -9.34 0.37
N LEU A 500 -2.49 -9.37 1.39
CA LEU A 500 -1.78 -8.20 1.91
C LEU A 500 -0.49 -7.95 1.11
N THR A 501 -0.31 -6.71 0.66
CA THR A 501 1.01 -6.17 0.31
C THR A 501 1.77 -5.95 1.61
N GLY A 502 2.82 -6.73 1.85
CA GLY A 502 3.61 -6.63 3.08
C GLY A 502 4.68 -7.71 3.16
N CYS A 503 5.70 -7.47 3.98
CA CYS A 503 6.78 -8.41 4.19
C CYS A 503 7.12 -8.52 5.68
N ARG A 504 7.27 -9.76 6.14
CA ARG A 504 7.68 -10.08 7.50
C ARG A 504 9.08 -10.64 7.48
N LEU A 505 9.91 -10.21 8.43
CA LEU A 505 11.19 -10.87 8.67
C LEU A 505 10.95 -12.02 9.65
N GLN A 506 11.41 -13.21 9.29
CA GLN A 506 11.32 -14.42 10.09
C GLN A 506 12.72 -14.90 10.44
N ALA A 507 12.98 -15.20 11.71
CA ALA A 507 14.19 -15.83 12.19
C ALA A 507 13.91 -17.30 12.47
N PHE A 508 14.45 -18.17 11.62
CA PHE A 508 14.47 -19.61 11.85
C PHE A 508 15.64 -19.94 12.75
N MET A 509 15.41 -20.64 13.85
CA MET A 509 16.44 -21.04 14.79
C MET A 509 16.39 -22.54 15.03
N ALA A 510 17.55 -23.17 15.19
CA ALA A 510 17.63 -24.58 15.57
C ALA A 510 18.81 -24.83 16.50
N ARG A 511 18.60 -25.71 17.48
CA ARG A 511 19.64 -26.07 18.44
C ARG A 511 20.79 -26.77 17.73
N THR A 512 22.03 -26.44 18.10
CA THR A 512 23.25 -26.85 17.36
C THR A 512 23.45 -28.37 17.30
N ASP A 513 22.94 -29.11 18.30
CA ASP A 513 22.94 -30.58 18.35
C ASP A 513 21.80 -31.21 17.52
N CYS A 514 20.76 -30.44 17.17
CA CYS A 514 19.60 -30.90 16.42
C CYS A 514 19.76 -30.68 14.91
N MET A 515 20.28 -29.54 14.49
CA MET A 515 20.39 -29.18 13.08
C MET A 515 21.58 -28.24 12.85
N GLY A 516 22.54 -28.64 12.01
CA GLY A 516 23.65 -27.77 11.63
C GLY A 516 23.22 -26.59 10.74
N GLN A 517 24.00 -25.50 10.75
CA GLN A 517 23.72 -24.25 10.04
C GLN A 517 23.29 -24.43 8.57
N GLU A 518 23.99 -25.27 7.81
CA GLU A 518 23.71 -25.44 6.38
C GLU A 518 22.31 -26.05 6.15
N LYS A 519 21.92 -27.01 6.98
CA LYS A 519 20.58 -27.63 6.92
C LYS A 519 19.49 -26.67 7.37
N LEU A 520 19.78 -25.80 8.35
CA LEU A 520 18.87 -24.73 8.77
C LEU A 520 18.64 -23.74 7.63
N LYS A 521 19.71 -23.32 6.95
CA LYS A 521 19.63 -22.45 5.78
C LYS A 521 18.79 -23.06 4.66
N GLN A 522 19.01 -24.34 4.35
CA GLN A 522 18.19 -25.07 3.39
C GLN A 522 16.71 -25.15 3.81
N THR A 523 16.45 -25.35 5.11
CA THR A 523 15.10 -25.39 5.67
C THR A 523 14.41 -24.03 5.52
N ALA A 524 15.12 -22.94 5.82
CA ALA A 524 14.61 -21.59 5.72
C ALA A 524 14.35 -21.19 4.26
N GLN A 525 15.24 -21.57 3.33
CA GLN A 525 15.04 -21.41 1.89
C GLN A 525 13.87 -22.24 1.37
N LEU A 526 13.73 -23.49 1.84
CA LEU A 526 12.60 -24.34 1.51
C LEU A 526 11.30 -23.72 2.02
N ALA A 527 11.24 -23.21 3.25
CA ALA A 527 10.06 -22.54 3.78
C ALA A 527 9.64 -21.32 2.93
N LYS A 528 10.61 -20.55 2.45
CA LYS A 528 10.38 -19.45 1.50
C LYS A 528 9.85 -19.97 0.16
N HIS A 529 10.45 -21.03 -0.37
CA HIS A 529 10.04 -21.64 -1.63
C HIS A 529 8.64 -22.26 -1.54
N LEU A 530 8.33 -22.97 -0.45
CA LEU A 530 7.01 -23.51 -0.17
C LEU A 530 5.98 -22.41 -0.04
N GLY A 531 6.31 -21.28 0.59
CA GLY A 531 5.52 -20.06 0.50
C GLY A 531 5.17 -19.75 -0.95
N SER A 532 6.17 -19.61 -1.83
CA SER A 532 5.93 -19.32 -3.26
C SER A 532 5.17 -20.40 -4.06
N LEU A 533 5.09 -21.63 -3.55
CA LEU A 533 4.40 -22.78 -4.14
C LEU A 533 3.00 -23.01 -3.59
N LEU A 534 2.67 -22.48 -2.40
CA LEU A 534 1.31 -22.53 -1.88
C LEU A 534 0.38 -21.98 -2.96
N PRO A 535 -0.82 -22.58 -3.14
CA PRO A 535 -1.74 -22.18 -4.20
C PRO A 535 -1.81 -20.67 -4.19
N LYS A 536 -1.29 -20.08 -5.26
CA LYS A 536 -1.45 -18.66 -5.55
C LYS A 536 -2.94 -18.50 -5.84
N CYS A 537 -3.81 -18.65 -4.84
CA CYS A 537 -5.15 -18.10 -4.85
C CYS A 537 -4.95 -16.60 -4.73
N ARG A 538 -4.37 -16.05 -5.79
CA ARG A 538 -4.48 -14.67 -6.15
C ARG A 538 -5.97 -14.48 -6.29
N VAL A 539 -6.55 -13.76 -5.36
CA VAL A 539 -7.78 -13.00 -5.63
C VAL A 539 -7.65 -12.29 -7.00
N GLN A 540 -6.42 -11.96 -7.41
CA GLN A 540 -5.99 -11.48 -8.73
C GLN A 540 -6.26 -12.44 -9.92
N ASP A 541 -6.13 -13.76 -9.75
CA ASP A 541 -6.33 -14.76 -10.83
C ASP A 541 -7.83 -15.07 -11.06
N PHE A 542 -8.70 -14.68 -10.12
CA PHE A 542 -10.16 -14.75 -10.28
C PHE A 542 -10.79 -13.44 -10.79
N LEU A 543 -10.00 -12.38 -10.94
CA LEU A 543 -10.48 -11.01 -11.21
C LEU A 543 -10.15 -10.49 -12.61
N LEU A 544 -9.36 -11.20 -13.40
CA LEU A 544 -9.05 -10.84 -14.78
C LEU A 544 -9.18 -12.09 -15.64
N SER A 545 -10.08 -12.07 -16.62
CA SER A 545 -9.93 -12.94 -17.79
C SER A 545 -8.58 -12.60 -18.44
N GLU A 546 -7.93 -13.60 -19.02
CA GLU A 546 -6.59 -13.53 -19.65
C GLU A 546 -6.44 -12.47 -20.78
N SER A 547 -7.37 -11.52 -20.95
CA SER A 547 -7.44 -10.66 -22.12
C SER A 547 -6.88 -9.24 -21.97
N GLU A 548 -6.71 -8.68 -20.78
CA GLU A 548 -6.09 -7.34 -20.64
C GLU A 548 -5.23 -7.24 -19.39
N GLU A 549 -4.01 -7.74 -19.55
CA GLU A 549 -2.90 -7.49 -18.66
C GLU A 549 -2.64 -5.97 -18.61
N LEU A 550 -3.12 -5.29 -17.56
CA LEU A 550 -2.61 -3.96 -17.19
C LEU A 550 -1.17 -4.19 -16.69
N ARG A 551 -0.26 -4.42 -17.65
CA ARG A 551 1.17 -4.48 -17.45
C ARG A 551 1.60 -3.11 -16.96
N VAL A 552 1.66 -2.91 -15.64
CA VAL A 552 2.82 -2.20 -15.12
C VAL A 552 3.98 -3.12 -15.50
N PRO A 553 4.83 -2.75 -16.48
CA PRO A 553 5.93 -3.62 -16.85
C PRO A 553 6.77 -3.87 -15.59
N ASP A 554 7.39 -5.04 -15.45
CA ASP A 554 8.43 -5.30 -14.46
C ASP A 554 9.65 -4.39 -14.75
N CYS A 555 9.50 -3.09 -14.52
CA CYS A 555 10.51 -2.06 -14.69
C CYS A 555 11.36 -2.06 -13.42
N ASN A 556 12.45 -2.82 -13.44
CA ASN A 556 13.45 -2.75 -12.38
C ASN A 556 14.12 -1.36 -12.40
N ILE A 557 13.85 -0.55 -11.38
CA ILE A 557 14.52 0.74 -11.17
C ILE A 557 15.87 0.47 -10.51
N LEU A 558 16.95 0.96 -11.12
CA LEU A 558 18.31 0.88 -10.59
C LEU A 558 18.78 2.31 -10.26
N TRP A 559 19.30 2.50 -9.05
CA TRP A 559 19.92 3.75 -8.62
C TRP A 559 21.42 3.55 -8.45
N ASP A 560 22.23 4.39 -9.08
CA ASP A 560 23.70 4.35 -9.01
C ASP A 560 24.24 5.79 -8.90
N CYS A 561 24.83 6.13 -7.76
CA CYS A 561 25.42 7.45 -7.50
C CYS A 561 26.83 7.62 -8.10
N HIS A 562 27.41 6.55 -8.65
CA HIS A 562 28.70 6.53 -9.33
C HIS A 562 28.54 5.94 -10.73
N GLY A 563 27.48 6.36 -11.43
CA GLY A 563 27.14 5.85 -12.75
C GLY A 563 28.33 5.90 -13.71
N SER A 564 28.67 4.75 -14.28
CA SER A 564 29.72 4.60 -15.30
C SER A 564 29.14 3.96 -16.55
N LEU A 565 29.86 4.05 -17.67
CA LEU A 565 29.46 3.36 -18.89
C LEU A 565 29.32 1.84 -18.67
N ASP A 566 30.19 1.26 -17.85
CA ASP A 566 30.14 -0.16 -17.52
C ASP A 566 28.91 -0.52 -16.68
N SER A 567 28.56 0.29 -15.67
CA SER A 567 27.37 0.03 -14.86
C SER A 567 26.08 0.17 -15.67
N PHE A 568 26.04 1.14 -16.59
CA PHE A 568 24.92 1.29 -17.53
C PHE A 568 24.85 0.15 -18.55
N ASN A 569 25.98 -0.29 -19.11
CA ASN A 569 26.01 -1.46 -20.00
C ASN A 569 25.59 -2.75 -19.28
N ALA A 570 25.97 -2.93 -18.01
CA ALA A 570 25.49 -4.04 -17.21
C ALA A 570 23.95 -3.96 -16.99
N ALA A 571 23.40 -2.76 -16.79
CA ALA A 571 21.95 -2.56 -16.75
C ALA A 571 21.28 -2.91 -18.08
N ARG A 572 21.85 -2.49 -19.22
CA ARG A 572 21.37 -2.87 -20.56
C ARG A 572 21.36 -4.38 -20.77
N VAL A 573 22.45 -5.07 -20.43
CA VAL A 573 22.52 -6.54 -20.54
C VAL A 573 21.43 -7.21 -19.70
N ARG A 574 21.22 -6.75 -18.45
CA ARG A 574 20.13 -7.25 -17.60
C ARG A 574 18.74 -6.95 -18.17
N GLY A 575 18.56 -5.79 -18.79
CA GLY A 575 17.34 -5.38 -19.47
C GLY A 575 17.22 -5.91 -20.91
N ASN A 576 18.05 -6.87 -21.34
CA ASN A 576 18.04 -7.40 -22.71
C ASN A 576 18.09 -6.31 -23.80
N GLY A 577 18.86 -5.25 -23.55
CA GLY A 577 19.04 -4.10 -24.43
C GLY A 577 18.05 -2.96 -24.23
N SER A 578 17.01 -3.10 -23.39
CA SER A 578 15.94 -2.10 -23.26
C SER A 578 16.11 -1.10 -22.10
N ALA A 579 17.31 -0.99 -21.51
CA ALA A 579 17.52 -0.08 -20.38
C ALA A 579 17.48 1.39 -20.83
N ARG A 580 16.76 2.21 -20.07
CA ARG A 580 16.76 3.68 -20.16
C ARG A 580 17.44 4.23 -18.92
N GLY A 581 18.32 5.21 -19.08
CA GLY A 581 19.01 5.85 -17.96
C GLY A 581 18.84 7.36 -17.99
N ILE A 582 18.72 7.95 -16.81
CA ILE A 582 18.86 9.40 -16.63
C ILE A 582 20.27 9.67 -16.16
N HIS A 583 20.95 10.59 -16.84
CA HIS A 583 22.31 10.96 -16.50
C HIS A 583 22.37 12.46 -16.22
N ILE A 584 22.48 12.81 -14.95
CA ILE A 584 22.63 14.20 -14.51
C ILE A 584 24.11 14.55 -14.56
N VAL A 585 24.47 15.57 -15.36
CA VAL A 585 25.83 16.09 -15.48
C VAL A 585 25.93 17.47 -14.84
N ARG A 586 27.12 17.84 -14.38
CA ARG A 586 27.39 19.12 -13.72
C ARG A 586 28.71 19.71 -14.20
N ASP A 587 28.88 21.03 -14.18
CA ASP A 587 30.15 21.67 -14.48
C ASP A 587 31.27 21.10 -13.58
N PRO A 588 32.32 20.46 -14.14
CA PRO A 588 33.42 19.87 -13.38
C PRO A 588 34.09 20.82 -12.38
N ALA A 589 34.23 22.10 -12.75
CA ALA A 589 34.82 23.11 -11.87
C ALA A 589 33.94 23.39 -10.65
N ARG A 590 32.63 23.59 -10.88
CA ARG A 590 31.65 23.77 -9.81
C ARG A 590 31.50 22.53 -8.95
N MET A 591 31.59 21.33 -9.55
CA MET A 591 31.52 20.07 -8.82
C MET A 591 32.71 19.92 -7.86
N LEU A 592 33.94 20.22 -8.31
CA LEU A 592 35.15 20.19 -7.46
C LEU A 592 35.08 21.22 -6.32
N ALA A 593 34.70 22.46 -6.63
CA ALA A 593 34.50 23.51 -5.64
C ALA A 593 33.43 23.13 -4.60
N SER A 594 32.33 22.55 -5.08
CA SER A 594 31.23 22.06 -4.23
C SER A 594 31.69 20.92 -3.31
N ALA A 595 32.49 19.97 -3.81
CA ALA A 595 33.04 18.88 -3.00
C ALA A 595 33.98 19.41 -1.90
N TYR A 596 34.85 20.37 -2.24
CA TYR A 596 35.70 21.05 -1.25
C TYR A 596 34.88 21.71 -0.16
N CYS A 597 33.91 22.57 -0.51
CA CYS A 597 33.10 23.27 0.49
C CYS A 597 32.29 22.33 1.38
N TYR A 598 31.87 21.20 0.83
CA TYR A 598 31.14 20.19 1.56
C TYR A 598 32.02 19.55 2.64
N HIS A 599 33.19 19.03 2.25
CA HIS A 599 34.11 18.37 3.18
C HIS A 599 34.86 19.33 4.11
N HIS A 600 35.14 20.55 3.67
CA HIS A 600 35.78 21.59 4.49
C HIS A 600 34.93 21.96 5.72
N ARG A 601 33.60 21.75 5.67
CA ARG A 601 32.69 21.99 6.80
C ARG A 601 32.50 20.78 7.71
N GLY A 602 33.13 19.64 7.39
CA GLY A 602 33.05 18.42 8.18
C GLY A 602 31.74 17.66 8.02
N GLU A 603 31.04 17.87 6.91
CA GLU A 603 29.85 17.08 6.55
C GLU A 603 30.24 15.65 6.11
N GLU A 604 29.37 14.67 6.40
CA GLU A 604 29.59 13.22 6.19
C GLU A 604 30.84 12.63 6.87
N PRO A 605 30.90 12.58 8.22
CA PRO A 605 31.97 11.87 8.92
C PRO A 605 31.90 10.36 8.61
N GLY A 606 32.69 9.92 7.63
CA GLY A 606 32.73 8.53 7.15
C GLY A 606 32.77 8.36 5.63
N ASN A 607 32.64 9.44 4.86
CA ASN A 607 32.85 9.37 3.42
C ASN A 607 34.35 9.13 3.12
N PRO A 608 34.71 8.24 2.19
CA PRO A 608 36.11 8.06 1.79
C PRO A 608 36.81 9.33 1.32
N LEU A 609 36.06 10.27 0.74
CA LEU A 609 36.53 11.59 0.33
C LEU A 609 36.70 12.56 1.51
N SER A 610 36.13 12.24 2.68
CA SER A 610 36.23 13.03 3.92
C SER A 610 37.40 12.61 4.82
N HIS A 611 38.31 11.75 4.34
CA HIS A 611 39.34 11.09 5.17
C HIS A 611 40.48 11.99 5.66
N LEU A 612 40.38 13.30 5.47
CA LEU A 612 41.40 14.24 5.91
C LEU A 612 40.79 15.19 6.94
N PRO A 613 40.95 14.92 8.25
CA PRO A 613 40.72 15.92 9.29
C PRO A 613 41.39 17.27 8.97
N GLU A 614 42.48 17.23 8.19
CA GLU A 614 43.20 18.39 7.69
C GLU A 614 42.37 19.25 6.72
N MET A 615 41.40 18.68 5.98
CA MET A 615 40.54 19.40 5.03
C MET A 615 39.76 20.55 5.69
N LEU A 616 39.41 20.40 6.98
CA LEU A 616 38.74 21.43 7.78
C LEU A 616 39.60 22.69 7.97
N SER A 617 40.92 22.56 7.80
CA SER A 617 41.90 23.64 7.96
C SER A 617 42.50 24.13 6.64
N MET A 618 42.28 23.39 5.54
CA MET A 618 42.84 23.73 4.24
C MET A 618 42.12 24.93 3.62
N GLY A 619 42.90 25.83 3.03
CA GLY A 619 42.36 26.87 2.16
C GLY A 619 41.82 26.29 0.83
N PRO A 620 41.07 27.06 0.03
CA PRO A 620 40.37 26.51 -1.12
C PRO A 620 41.27 25.88 -2.20
N VAL A 621 42.42 26.50 -2.51
CA VAL A 621 43.39 25.93 -3.46
C VAL A 621 43.92 24.59 -2.96
N GLU A 622 44.38 24.56 -1.71
CA GLU A 622 44.96 23.37 -1.09
C GLU A 622 43.94 22.23 -0.97
N GLY A 623 42.73 22.53 -0.53
CA GLY A 623 41.66 21.54 -0.37
C GLY A 623 41.17 20.98 -1.70
N MET A 624 40.98 21.82 -2.73
CA MET A 624 40.60 21.33 -4.06
C MET A 624 41.72 20.49 -4.71
N MET A 625 42.99 20.89 -4.55
CA MET A 625 44.13 20.10 -5.04
C MET A 625 44.24 18.75 -4.32
N THR A 626 43.89 18.71 -3.04
CA THR A 626 43.84 17.49 -2.24
C THR A 626 42.72 16.54 -2.70
N LEU A 627 41.54 17.05 -3.05
CA LEU A 627 40.41 16.25 -3.55
C LEU A 627 40.55 15.82 -5.02
N TRP A 628 41.36 16.53 -5.81
CA TRP A 628 41.44 16.31 -7.25
C TRP A 628 41.75 14.85 -7.68
N PRO A 629 42.69 14.12 -7.07
CA PRO A 629 43.00 12.75 -7.46
C PRO A 629 41.81 11.80 -7.34
N ASP A 630 40.93 12.01 -6.37
CA ASP A 630 39.74 11.18 -6.14
C ASP A 630 38.55 11.63 -6.99
N MET A 631 38.45 12.93 -7.28
CA MET A 631 37.40 13.49 -8.13
C MET A 631 37.62 13.23 -9.63
N LEU A 632 38.87 13.15 -10.08
CA LEU A 632 39.19 12.99 -11.50
C LEU A 632 38.58 11.72 -12.12
N PRO A 633 38.67 10.51 -11.52
CA PRO A 633 38.03 9.31 -12.06
C PRO A 633 36.51 9.47 -12.19
N LEU A 634 35.85 10.05 -11.19
CA LEU A 634 34.40 10.29 -11.21
C LEU A 634 33.99 11.24 -12.35
N LEU A 635 34.76 12.31 -12.55
CA LEU A 635 34.52 13.26 -13.64
C LEU A 635 34.79 12.61 -15.01
N ASP A 636 35.81 11.77 -15.12
CA ASP A 636 36.11 11.05 -16.37
C ASP A 636 35.01 10.02 -16.70
N ASP A 637 34.51 9.27 -15.71
CA ASP A 637 33.37 8.36 -15.86
C ASP A 637 32.11 9.12 -16.33
N MET A 638 31.83 10.27 -15.72
CA MET A 638 30.73 11.15 -16.12
C MET A 638 30.89 11.60 -17.58
N THR A 639 32.09 12.04 -18.01
CA THR A 639 32.29 12.46 -19.42
C THR A 639 32.24 11.28 -20.40
N THR A 640 32.65 10.09 -19.97
CA THR A 640 32.60 8.86 -20.78
C THR A 640 31.15 8.41 -20.97
N LEU A 641 30.35 8.41 -19.91
CA LEU A 641 28.92 8.10 -19.97
C LEU A 641 28.15 9.17 -20.77
N PHE A 642 28.54 10.44 -20.69
CA PHE A 642 27.93 11.53 -21.47
C PHE A 642 28.18 11.42 -22.98
N ALA A 643 29.27 10.76 -23.38
CA ALA A 643 29.56 10.51 -24.79
C ALA A 643 28.67 9.42 -25.40
N ASP A 644 28.11 8.52 -24.59
CA ASP A 644 27.11 7.54 -25.03
C ASP A 644 25.73 8.21 -25.11
N LYS A 645 25.18 8.29 -26.32
CA LYS A 645 23.88 8.92 -26.59
C LYS A 645 22.74 7.92 -26.66
N ASP A 646 23.06 6.64 -26.74
CA ASP A 646 22.03 5.62 -26.87
C ASP A 646 21.41 5.36 -25.49
N GLY A 647 20.09 5.20 -25.40
CA GLY A 647 19.40 4.86 -24.15
C GLY A 647 19.58 5.81 -22.95
N LEU A 648 20.21 6.97 -23.10
CA LEU A 648 20.44 7.95 -22.03
C LEU A 648 19.76 9.28 -22.30
N TYR A 649 19.15 9.84 -21.26
CA TYR A 649 18.67 11.21 -21.25
C TYR A 649 19.58 12.04 -20.34
N HIS A 650 20.32 12.95 -20.96
CA HIS A 650 21.25 13.82 -20.24
C HIS A 650 20.55 15.11 -19.80
N VAL A 651 20.72 15.45 -18.53
CA VAL A 651 20.23 16.71 -17.97
C VAL A 651 21.36 17.42 -17.24
N ARG A 652 21.46 18.74 -17.40
CA ARG A 652 22.41 19.54 -16.64
C ARG A 652 21.82 19.88 -15.28
N TYR A 653 22.62 19.69 -14.24
CA TYR A 653 22.27 20.07 -12.88
C TYR A 653 21.90 21.56 -12.79
N GLU A 654 22.60 22.41 -13.53
CA GLU A 654 22.35 23.85 -13.61
C GLU A 654 20.94 24.15 -14.14
N ASN A 655 20.45 23.38 -15.12
CA ASN A 655 19.09 23.55 -15.63
C ASN A 655 18.04 23.12 -14.59
N LEU A 656 18.28 22.02 -13.87
CA LEU A 656 17.38 21.57 -12.80
C LEU A 656 17.26 22.60 -11.66
N THR A 657 18.34 23.33 -11.38
CA THR A 657 18.42 24.23 -10.22
C THR A 657 18.23 25.70 -10.55
N GLU A 658 18.23 26.09 -11.83
CA GLU A 658 18.11 27.48 -12.29
C GLU A 658 16.82 28.16 -11.81
N SER A 659 15.69 27.48 -11.91
CA SER A 659 14.38 27.98 -11.46
C SER A 659 13.36 26.85 -11.38
N SER A 660 12.28 27.07 -10.66
CA SER A 660 11.15 26.14 -10.59
C SER A 660 10.51 25.81 -11.94
N ALA A 661 10.53 26.74 -12.89
CA ALA A 661 10.03 26.51 -14.25
C ALA A 661 10.99 25.63 -15.06
N SER A 662 12.30 25.85 -14.90
CA SER A 662 13.33 25.02 -15.52
C SER A 662 13.30 23.60 -14.94
N PHE A 663 13.15 23.47 -13.62
CA PHE A 663 12.94 22.19 -12.94
C PHE A 663 11.76 21.40 -13.54
N ASP A 664 10.57 21.99 -13.62
CA ASP A 664 9.38 21.33 -14.19
C ASP A 664 9.62 20.87 -15.64
N LEU A 665 10.27 21.71 -16.44
CA LEU A 665 10.60 21.38 -17.83
C LEU A 665 11.55 20.17 -17.91
N GLN A 666 12.61 20.16 -17.09
CA GLN A 666 13.58 19.08 -17.08
C GLN A 666 12.97 17.77 -16.54
N ILE A 667 12.21 17.83 -15.45
CA ILE A 667 11.53 16.67 -14.85
C ILE A 667 10.49 16.09 -15.79
N GLY A 668 9.70 16.93 -16.47
CA GLY A 668 8.77 16.49 -17.51
C GLY A 668 9.49 15.72 -18.61
N GLY A 669 10.60 16.24 -19.12
CA GLY A 669 11.42 15.54 -20.12
C GLY A 669 12.00 14.21 -19.63
N ILE A 670 12.44 14.15 -18.36
CA ILE A 670 12.92 12.92 -17.71
C ILE A 670 11.81 11.87 -17.65
N PHE A 671 10.60 12.25 -17.22
CA PHE A 671 9.48 11.32 -17.09
C PHE A 671 8.92 10.89 -18.45
N ASP A 672 8.85 11.79 -19.42
CA ASP A 672 8.49 11.44 -20.79
C ASP A 672 9.49 10.44 -21.39
N PHE A 673 10.79 10.60 -21.11
CA PHE A 673 11.81 9.65 -21.56
C PHE A 673 11.72 8.29 -20.86
N LEU A 674 11.59 8.29 -19.53
CA LEU A 674 11.55 7.04 -18.74
C LEU A 674 10.27 6.26 -19.00
N PHE A 675 9.12 6.93 -18.90
CA PHE A 675 7.82 6.30 -18.90
C PHE A 675 7.12 6.46 -20.25
N GLY A 676 7.12 7.66 -20.84
CA GLY A 676 6.40 7.91 -22.09
C GLY A 676 4.97 7.39 -22.01
N GLY A 677 4.59 6.51 -22.95
CA GLY A 677 3.26 5.86 -22.97
C GLY A 677 3.08 4.66 -22.03
N LEU A 678 4.04 4.37 -21.14
CA LEU A 678 3.94 3.26 -20.18
C LEU A 678 3.04 3.56 -18.98
N ILE A 679 2.82 4.85 -18.69
CA ILE A 679 1.91 5.31 -17.64
C ILE A 679 0.85 6.24 -18.23
N SER A 680 -0.28 6.33 -17.56
CA SER A 680 -1.34 7.26 -17.93
C SER A 680 -0.92 8.71 -17.72
N ARG A 681 -1.60 9.63 -18.40
CA ARG A 681 -1.38 11.07 -18.22
C ARG A 681 -1.63 11.52 -16.77
N SER A 682 -2.63 10.96 -16.10
CA SER A 682 -2.90 11.24 -14.68
C SER A 682 -1.78 10.76 -13.77
N GLU A 683 -1.21 9.58 -14.03
CA GLU A 683 -0.05 9.08 -13.28
C GLU A 683 1.18 9.97 -13.51
N MET A 684 1.37 10.42 -14.76
CA MET A 684 2.43 11.39 -15.11
C MET A 684 2.28 12.70 -14.34
N GLU A 685 1.06 13.24 -14.26
CA GLU A 685 0.75 14.48 -13.52
C GLU A 685 0.97 14.29 -12.01
N LEU A 686 0.61 13.13 -11.45
CA LEU A 686 0.84 12.81 -10.03
C LEU A 686 2.33 12.74 -9.68
N ILE A 687 3.16 12.04 -10.47
CA ILE A 687 4.59 11.96 -10.20
C ILE A 687 5.30 13.30 -10.45
N ALA A 688 4.82 14.09 -11.41
CA ALA A 688 5.31 15.45 -11.66
C ALA A 688 5.03 16.37 -10.48
N GLU A 689 3.83 16.27 -9.88
CA GLU A 689 3.50 17.05 -8.68
C GLU A 689 4.35 16.63 -7.48
N ALA A 690 4.50 15.32 -7.24
CA ALA A 690 5.33 14.81 -6.15
C ALA A 690 6.80 15.25 -6.30
N ALA A 691 7.34 15.29 -7.52
CA ALA A 691 8.71 15.74 -7.77
C ALA A 691 8.93 17.22 -7.39
N LYS A 692 7.88 18.06 -7.35
CA LYS A 692 8.01 19.47 -6.96
C LYS A 692 8.40 19.65 -5.50
N GLU A 693 8.18 18.64 -4.66
CA GLU A 693 8.68 18.64 -3.28
C GLU A 693 10.21 18.77 -3.29
N GLU A 694 10.92 18.14 -4.23
CA GLU A 694 12.38 18.16 -4.34
C GLU A 694 12.95 19.41 -5.05
N ASP A 695 12.10 20.36 -5.46
CA ASP A 695 12.56 21.61 -6.09
C ASP A 695 13.11 22.59 -5.06
N LEU A 696 14.42 22.80 -5.10
CA LEU A 696 15.18 23.71 -4.23
C LEU A 696 14.67 25.17 -4.29
N ASN A 697 13.99 25.57 -5.37
CA ASN A 697 13.44 26.91 -5.53
C ASN A 697 12.03 27.07 -4.93
N ARG A 698 11.26 25.97 -4.78
CA ARG A 698 9.91 25.99 -4.20
C ARG A 698 9.93 25.78 -2.69
N ASP A 699 10.60 24.73 -2.24
CA ASP A 699 10.58 24.37 -0.82
C ASP A 699 11.86 24.80 -0.10
N GLN A 700 11.84 26.03 0.43
CA GLN A 700 12.92 26.51 1.29
C GLN A 700 13.00 25.74 2.63
N SER A 701 12.02 24.90 2.98
CA SER A 701 12.06 24.08 4.19
C SER A 701 13.02 22.89 4.06
N ILE A 702 13.26 22.39 2.85
CA ILE A 702 14.30 21.38 2.56
C ILE A 702 15.69 21.90 2.95
N THR A 703 15.93 23.20 2.76
CA THR A 703 17.18 23.85 3.19
C THR A 703 17.31 23.95 4.73
N LYS A 704 16.24 23.70 5.49
CA LYS A 704 16.16 23.86 6.95
C LYS A 704 16.21 22.54 7.74
N GLY A 705 16.17 21.37 7.09
CA GLY A 705 16.22 20.03 7.70
C GLY A 705 17.63 19.49 8.01
N SER A 706 17.73 18.44 8.83
CA SER A 706 18.90 18.06 9.66
C SER A 706 20.10 17.36 9.01
N THR A 707 20.26 17.40 7.69
CA THR A 707 21.49 16.95 6.99
C THR A 707 21.70 17.83 5.76
N ARG A 708 22.39 18.96 5.93
CA ARG A 708 22.54 19.97 4.86
C ARG A 708 23.57 19.52 3.83
N HIS A 709 23.11 18.87 2.76
CA HIS A 709 23.92 18.66 1.54
C HIS A 709 23.99 19.92 0.64
N THR A 710 23.94 21.12 1.23
CA THR A 710 23.98 22.41 0.51
C THR A 710 25.19 23.22 0.92
N ASN A 711 25.94 23.77 -0.04
CA ASN A 711 27.03 24.69 0.22
C ASN A 711 26.54 26.13 0.38
N SER A 712 27.27 26.95 1.14
CA SER A 712 27.04 28.39 1.09
C SER A 712 27.58 28.94 -0.24
N ASP A 713 26.89 29.92 -0.81
CA ASP A 713 27.34 30.62 -2.00
C ASP A 713 28.73 31.24 -1.77
N GLU A 714 28.96 31.82 -0.59
CA GLU A 714 30.24 32.40 -0.20
C GLU A 714 31.41 31.42 -0.27
N CYS A 715 31.25 30.19 0.23
CA CYS A 715 32.32 29.19 0.13
C CYS A 715 32.55 28.77 -1.32
N THR A 716 31.46 28.53 -2.05
CA THR A 716 31.52 28.06 -3.44
C THR A 716 32.19 29.11 -4.33
N ASP A 717 31.83 30.38 -4.16
CA ASP A 717 32.42 31.51 -4.89
C ASP A 717 33.89 31.69 -4.53
N ALA A 718 34.25 31.60 -3.24
CA ALA A 718 35.65 31.67 -2.82
C ALA A 718 36.48 30.53 -3.43
N ALA A 719 35.95 29.31 -3.47
CA ALA A 719 36.59 28.16 -4.09
C ALA A 719 36.74 28.33 -5.61
N LEU A 720 35.70 28.79 -6.30
CA LEU A 720 35.74 29.06 -7.74
C LEU A 720 36.73 30.18 -8.09
N GLN A 721 36.79 31.26 -7.29
CA GLN A 721 37.78 32.33 -7.48
C GLN A 721 39.21 31.83 -7.27
N ALA A 722 39.40 30.94 -6.29
CA ALA A 722 40.70 30.35 -6.00
C ALA A 722 41.17 29.37 -7.10
N GLN A 723 40.26 28.84 -7.92
CA GLN A 723 40.56 27.86 -8.97
C GLN A 723 41.66 28.33 -9.92
N SER A 724 41.68 29.60 -10.32
CA SER A 724 42.71 30.14 -11.24
C SER A 724 44.14 30.08 -10.69
N SER A 725 44.30 29.80 -9.39
CA SER A 725 45.59 29.66 -8.71
C SER A 725 46.01 28.20 -8.53
N MET A 726 45.22 27.25 -9.03
CA MET A 726 45.56 25.81 -9.01
C MET A 726 46.66 25.48 -10.03
N ASP A 727 47.21 24.27 -9.92
CA ASP A 727 48.21 23.77 -10.85
C ASP A 727 47.69 23.81 -12.31
N GLN A 728 48.52 24.32 -13.23
CA GLN A 728 48.16 24.48 -14.64
C GLN A 728 47.73 23.17 -15.31
N LYS A 729 48.28 22.03 -14.88
CA LYS A 729 47.89 20.71 -15.36
C LYS A 729 46.44 20.40 -14.97
N VAL A 730 46.06 20.67 -13.71
CA VAL A 730 44.68 20.45 -13.22
C VAL A 730 43.70 21.36 -13.95
N LEU A 731 44.06 22.64 -14.14
CA LEU A 731 43.25 23.58 -14.92
C LEU A 731 43.02 23.11 -16.36
N THR A 732 44.06 22.58 -17.01
CA THR A 732 43.98 22.03 -18.37
C THR A 732 43.05 20.82 -18.42
N GLN A 733 43.12 19.93 -17.42
CA GLN A 733 42.25 18.76 -17.32
C GLN A 733 40.79 19.15 -17.05
N LEU A 734 40.54 20.12 -16.16
CA LEU A 734 39.19 20.64 -15.90
C LEU A 734 38.56 21.22 -17.16
N GLU A 735 39.33 21.98 -17.96
CA GLU A 735 38.83 22.54 -19.21
C GLU A 735 38.56 21.46 -20.26
N ASP A 736 39.40 20.42 -20.35
CA ASP A 736 39.13 19.26 -21.21
C ASP A 736 37.81 18.55 -20.83
N LEU A 737 37.59 18.29 -19.54
CA LEU A 737 36.36 17.68 -19.03
C LEU A 737 35.13 18.56 -19.33
N LYS A 738 35.24 19.88 -19.17
CA LYS A 738 34.18 20.83 -19.52
C LYS A 738 33.83 20.75 -21.01
N VAL A 739 34.83 20.77 -21.89
CA VAL A 739 34.64 20.62 -23.34
C VAL A 739 33.95 19.31 -23.69
N ARG A 740 34.34 18.19 -23.05
CA ARG A 740 33.72 16.87 -23.28
C ARG A 740 32.24 16.81 -22.86
N LEU A 741 31.83 17.58 -21.86
CA LEU A 741 30.43 17.72 -21.41
C LEU A 741 29.66 18.86 -22.12
N GLY A 742 30.35 19.64 -22.94
CA GLY A 742 29.82 20.80 -23.65
C GLY A 742 29.54 22.02 -22.77
N TYR A 743 30.26 22.20 -21.67
CA TYR A 743 30.19 23.42 -20.85
C TYR A 743 30.95 24.59 -21.46
#